data_AF-A0A2V9ISD9-F1
#
_entry.id   AF-A0A2V9ISD9-F1
#
_cell.length_a   1.000
_cell.length_b   1.000
_cell.length_c   1.000
_cell.angle_alpha   90.00
_cell.angle_beta   90.00
_cell.angle_gamma   90.00
#
_symmetry.space_group_name_H-M   'P 1'
#
loop_
_entity.id
_entity.type
_entity.pdbx_description
1 polymer ?
#
loop_
_entity_poly.entity_id
_entity_poly.type
_entity_poly.pdbx_seq_one_letter_code
_entity_poly.pdbx_strand_id
1 'polypeptide(L)'
;MAVTCGGANVRVSSNGCKRARCVVLLILLGLAMPGTETGQRNKAALATQPAPVRLKPWATAGLPLSFEPNEGQTDSRVKFLSRGSGYTFFLAADEAVLALRKSEVRSQKSGARSSKAETGNSKFETRNSGQLSLFPVSGSLFASFDPPAPSPESRAPAVLGMKLVGANQAAKVTALDELRGKSNYFIGSDPKKWRTDVPTYGKVKYEGVYPGVDLVYYGNQRQLEYDFVVAPGADPRAIALKIETGKSKIENPKSKIHIDASGDLVIETDGGEVRFHKPVLYQPTGSLNSQFTIRNSELLNGHYVLTADNRIGFEVSRYDKSKPLVIDPVLSYSTYLGGSGGDVAYGVAVDSSGEAFVTGITNSADFPTLAASGSSVYQSSNKGNGDAFVTKINAAGTALVYSTYLGGSRSDTATAIAVSASGDAFVTGTTTSADFPTASTATTGAFQAAYGGNGDAFVAQLSSDGSKLVYSSYLGGTGADFGQGIAVDSSGNAYVTGSTQSVNFPTCPGPESICAAASPPPLHASSDGSSDAFVAEVNFTGSQLVYSTYLGGTQADVGRAIRVDASGNAYVTGYTFSPNFPMTLSPLQGSNAGPPDAFVSEVKADGSALAFSTYLGGSGDDRGFAIALDTSGSIYVTGISQSTDFPTTSAAWQTMNHGQGDAFVSKLNSTGAALTYSTFLGGSRLDQGNAIAVDSSGNAFVTGSTQSGDFPTAEALQAILGISGGSSCGTTLCADAFVSQLNPSGSALVYSTYLGGSKADFGQAIALDSSGDPYVAGSTSSTNFPAIAGAYQGSLTGAGTAFVAKVDSSNTPGIALAPAKVNFGNQPLGVRSAVETATVINAGTAPLSITQITSSSTDFAEADNCVGTVAGGGGTCTINLTFTPSTTGSETDQITITDNAAGSPHIITVTGTGVTSATAVTVSPTSLTFAGQTVGTVSSPKTVTITNTGTSTLDISSISATPSSDFSQTNTCAATLRAFPLLRPRAALGAAL
;
A
#
# COMPACT_ATOMS: atom_id res chain seq x y z
N MET A 1 -15.22 3.66 49.95
CA MET A 1 -16.22 3.55 51.03
C MET A 1 -17.29 4.63 50.77
N ALA A 2 -18.50 4.50 51.33
CA ALA A 2 -19.75 5.11 50.85
C ALA A 2 -19.88 6.66 50.89
N VAL A 3 -21.00 7.16 50.30
CA VAL A 3 -21.79 8.42 50.47
C VAL A 3 -22.07 9.08 49.09
N THR A 4 -23.23 8.96 48.42
CA THR A 4 -24.63 9.48 48.68
C THR A 4 -24.74 11.01 48.70
N CYS A 5 -25.81 11.72 48.23
CA CYS A 5 -27.02 11.41 47.45
C CYS A 5 -27.74 12.73 47.01
N GLY A 6 -28.65 12.65 46.02
CA GLY A 6 -29.79 13.59 45.83
C GLY A 6 -29.56 14.82 44.91
N GLY A 7 -30.58 15.38 44.23
CA GLY A 7 -31.95 14.88 44.00
C GLY A 7 -32.97 15.96 43.58
N ALA A 8 -33.86 15.62 42.62
CA ALA A 8 -35.15 16.29 42.29
C ALA A 8 -35.07 17.72 41.65
N ASN A 9 -36.09 18.29 40.97
CA ASN A 9 -37.47 17.87 40.69
C ASN A 9 -38.15 18.68 39.53
N VAL A 10 -39.41 18.35 39.19
CA VAL A 10 -40.47 19.13 38.48
C VAL A 10 -40.63 19.00 36.93
N ARG A 11 -41.90 18.92 36.50
CA ARG A 11 -42.47 18.77 35.12
C ARG A 11 -43.09 20.08 34.59
N VAL A 12 -43.46 20.11 33.28
CA VAL A 12 -44.75 20.54 32.64
C VAL A 12 -44.48 20.83 31.14
N SER A 13 -45.06 20.11 30.16
CA SER A 13 -46.31 20.38 29.38
C SER A 13 -46.32 21.74 28.61
N SER A 14 -46.84 21.91 27.38
CA SER A 14 -47.55 21.07 26.39
C SER A 14 -47.73 21.86 25.05
N ASN A 15 -48.53 21.34 24.09
CA ASN A 15 -48.99 21.96 22.81
C ASN A 15 -47.99 21.94 21.62
N GLY A 16 -48.40 21.78 20.34
CA GLY A 16 -49.72 21.46 19.80
C GLY A 16 -49.81 21.37 18.25
N CYS A 17 -50.42 20.28 17.76
CA CYS A 17 -51.52 20.19 16.76
C CYS A 17 -51.50 20.97 15.41
N LYS A 18 -51.48 20.22 14.28
CA LYS A 18 -52.32 20.31 13.04
C LYS A 18 -51.74 19.34 11.97
N ARG A 19 -52.37 18.22 11.57
CA ARG A 19 -53.58 17.97 10.73
C ARG A 19 -53.56 18.54 9.30
N ALA A 20 -53.48 17.62 8.32
CA ALA A 20 -54.18 17.67 7.02
C ALA A 20 -54.52 16.22 6.56
N ARG A 21 -55.54 16.03 5.72
CA ARG A 21 -56.08 14.73 5.23
C ARG A 21 -56.28 14.79 3.71
N CYS A 22 -56.20 13.65 3.01
CA CYS A 22 -57.23 13.12 2.06
C CYS A 22 -56.74 11.81 1.37
N VAL A 23 -57.49 10.69 1.42
CA VAL A 23 -58.52 10.19 0.44
C VAL A 23 -57.88 9.67 -0.87
N VAL A 24 -57.59 8.36 -1.02
CA VAL A 24 -58.46 7.23 -1.45
C VAL A 24 -58.85 7.22 -2.94
N LEU A 25 -58.40 6.20 -3.70
CA LEU A 25 -59.26 5.36 -4.58
C LEU A 25 -58.57 4.03 -4.99
N LEU A 26 -59.37 2.96 -5.21
CA LEU A 26 -58.97 1.68 -5.81
C LEU A 26 -59.12 1.69 -7.35
N ILE A 27 -58.50 0.71 -8.04
CA ILE A 27 -59.14 -0.10 -9.11
C ILE A 27 -58.34 -1.42 -9.34
N LEU A 28 -58.96 -2.41 -9.99
CA LEU A 28 -58.62 -3.85 -10.02
C LEU A 28 -58.30 -4.40 -11.44
N LEU A 29 -57.78 -5.65 -11.47
CA LEU A 29 -58.05 -6.77 -12.42
C LEU A 29 -57.18 -7.03 -13.69
N GLY A 30 -56.88 -8.33 -13.91
CA GLY A 30 -56.34 -8.98 -15.13
C GLY A 30 -55.13 -9.92 -14.85
N LEU A 31 -55.27 -11.24 -14.63
CA LEU A 31 -55.41 -12.38 -15.59
C LEU A 31 -54.20 -12.57 -16.56
N ALA A 32 -53.69 -13.76 -16.92
CA ALA A 32 -53.72 -15.12 -16.32
C ALA A 32 -52.79 -16.12 -17.10
N MET A 33 -51.92 -16.87 -16.38
CA MET A 33 -51.34 -18.20 -16.73
C MET A 33 -50.60 -18.38 -18.10
N PRO A 34 -50.15 -19.60 -18.52
CA PRO A 34 -48.81 -20.10 -18.14
C PRO A 34 -47.98 -20.68 -19.32
N GLY A 35 -46.71 -21.04 -19.07
CA GLY A 35 -45.87 -21.75 -20.05
C GLY A 35 -44.78 -22.60 -19.39
N THR A 36 -45.03 -23.90 -19.23
CA THR A 36 -44.02 -24.90 -18.84
C THR A 36 -43.31 -25.44 -20.07
N GLU A 37 -41.99 -25.62 -20.03
CA GLU A 37 -41.42 -26.78 -20.72
C GLU A 37 -40.16 -27.34 -20.04
N THR A 38 -40.04 -28.66 -20.14
CA THR A 38 -39.11 -29.49 -19.36
C THR A 38 -37.83 -29.80 -20.12
N GLY A 39 -36.70 -29.44 -19.52
CA GLY A 39 -35.51 -30.29 -19.32
C GLY A 39 -34.80 -30.96 -20.49
N GLN A 40 -33.47 -31.03 -20.38
CA GLN A 40 -32.76 -32.28 -20.64
C GLN A 40 -31.46 -32.37 -19.84
N ARG A 41 -31.21 -33.55 -19.25
CA ARG A 41 -29.94 -33.89 -18.61
C ARG A 41 -28.91 -34.22 -19.69
N ASN A 42 -27.73 -33.62 -19.62
CA ASN A 42 -26.53 -34.20 -20.23
C ASN A 42 -25.46 -34.43 -19.16
N LYS A 43 -25.14 -35.71 -18.92
CA LYS A 43 -23.91 -36.11 -18.24
C LYS A 43 -22.79 -36.13 -19.29
N ALA A 44 -21.70 -35.41 -19.05
CA ALA A 44 -20.47 -35.54 -19.81
C ALA A 44 -19.26 -35.67 -18.88
N ALA A 45 -18.29 -36.46 -19.34
CA ALA A 45 -17.18 -37.06 -18.62
C ALA A 45 -16.37 -36.19 -17.65
N LEU A 46 -15.91 -36.83 -16.57
CA LEU A 46 -14.74 -36.41 -15.79
C LEU A 46 -13.50 -36.42 -16.71
N ALA A 47 -12.85 -35.28 -16.90
CA ALA A 47 -11.53 -35.18 -17.53
C ALA A 47 -10.50 -34.77 -16.48
N THR A 48 -9.47 -35.61 -16.29
CA THR A 48 -8.37 -35.36 -15.35
C THR A 48 -7.49 -34.22 -15.85
N GLN A 49 -7.36 -33.15 -15.07
CA GLN A 49 -6.41 -32.08 -15.37
C GLN A 49 -4.96 -32.53 -15.14
N PRO A 50 -4.00 -32.20 -16.03
CA PRO A 50 -2.58 -32.29 -15.73
C PRO A 50 -2.16 -31.15 -14.78
N ALA A 51 -1.17 -31.42 -13.93
CA ALA A 51 -0.73 -30.49 -12.89
C ALA A 51 -0.15 -29.17 -13.45
N PRO A 52 -0.30 -28.04 -12.73
CA PRO A 52 0.22 -26.75 -13.18
C PRO A 52 1.76 -26.72 -13.17
N VAL A 53 2.36 -26.37 -14.31
CA VAL A 53 3.79 -26.11 -14.43
C VAL A 53 4.12 -24.76 -13.79
N ARG A 54 4.89 -24.76 -12.69
CA ARG A 54 5.40 -23.53 -12.07
C ARG A 54 6.30 -22.76 -13.05
N LEU A 55 5.83 -21.61 -13.52
CA LEU A 55 6.68 -20.60 -14.15
C LEU A 55 7.40 -19.79 -13.07
N LYS A 56 8.70 -19.54 -13.24
CA LYS A 56 9.47 -18.61 -12.40
C LYS A 56 9.30 -17.19 -12.95
N PRO A 57 9.01 -16.18 -12.12
CA PRO A 57 9.15 -14.78 -12.54
C PRO A 57 10.62 -14.46 -12.86
N TRP A 58 10.85 -13.71 -13.94
CA TRP A 58 12.16 -13.12 -14.25
C TRP A 58 12.17 -11.66 -13.80
N ALA A 59 13.10 -11.29 -12.92
CA ALA A 59 13.30 -9.92 -12.46
C ALA A 59 14.51 -9.27 -13.15
N THR A 60 14.30 -8.10 -13.77
CA THR A 60 15.30 -7.11 -14.27
C THR A 60 14.52 -5.89 -14.81
N ALA A 61 14.98 -4.64 -14.82
CA ALA A 61 16.07 -3.95 -14.11
C ALA A 61 15.86 -2.42 -14.34
N GLY A 62 16.01 -1.56 -13.32
CA GLY A 62 15.58 -0.16 -13.40
C GLY A 62 16.68 0.86 -13.71
N LEU A 63 16.53 1.62 -14.81
CA LEU A 63 17.29 2.84 -15.16
C LEU A 63 16.41 3.77 -16.04
N PRO A 64 16.63 5.10 -16.05
CA PRO A 64 15.71 6.08 -16.66
C PRO A 64 15.67 6.03 -18.20
N LEU A 65 14.51 6.38 -18.75
CA LEU A 65 14.24 6.43 -20.19
C LEU A 65 14.66 7.80 -20.74
N SER A 66 15.63 7.82 -21.66
CA SER A 66 16.11 9.04 -22.32
C SER A 66 16.31 8.79 -23.82
N PHE A 67 16.13 9.83 -24.64
CA PHE A 67 16.15 9.73 -26.09
C PHE A 67 17.43 10.32 -26.69
N GLU A 68 18.05 9.56 -27.59
CA GLU A 68 19.30 9.91 -28.29
C GLU A 68 19.00 10.08 -29.79
N PRO A 69 19.47 11.14 -30.48
CA PRO A 69 19.33 11.27 -31.93
C PRO A 69 20.18 10.22 -32.67
N ASN A 70 19.66 9.72 -33.79
CA ASN A 70 20.37 8.75 -34.61
C ASN A 70 21.43 9.41 -35.52
N GLU A 71 22.62 9.60 -34.98
CA GLU A 71 23.84 10.08 -35.65
C GLU A 71 24.58 8.96 -36.43
N GLY A 72 23.90 7.84 -36.70
CA GLY A 72 24.44 6.65 -37.39
C GLY A 72 24.74 5.46 -36.47
N GLN A 73 24.19 5.43 -35.24
CA GLN A 73 24.36 4.33 -34.30
C GLN A 73 23.43 3.14 -34.58
N THR A 74 22.45 3.30 -35.47
CA THR A 74 21.51 2.25 -35.90
C THR A 74 20.96 2.54 -37.31
N ASP A 75 20.01 1.73 -37.79
CA ASP A 75 19.34 1.89 -39.09
C ASP A 75 18.85 3.33 -39.33
N SER A 76 19.19 3.91 -40.49
CA SER A 76 18.86 5.28 -40.90
C SER A 76 17.36 5.67 -40.89
N ARG A 77 16.46 4.67 -40.83
CA ARG A 77 15.01 4.90 -40.66
C ARG A 77 14.66 5.39 -39.26
N VAL A 78 15.42 4.97 -38.24
CA VAL A 78 15.31 5.45 -36.87
C VAL A 78 15.76 6.90 -36.79
N LYS A 79 14.97 7.75 -36.12
CA LYS A 79 15.24 9.16 -35.85
C LYS A 79 15.79 9.35 -34.44
N PHE A 80 15.15 8.70 -33.46
CA PHE A 80 15.57 8.69 -32.07
C PHE A 80 15.59 7.26 -31.54
N LEU A 81 16.40 7.01 -30.53
CA LEU A 81 16.45 5.72 -29.85
C LEU A 81 16.58 5.91 -28.34
N SER A 82 16.10 4.93 -27.59
CA SER A 82 16.33 4.81 -26.15
C SER A 82 16.85 3.41 -25.83
N ARG A 83 17.70 3.30 -24.80
CA ARG A 83 18.42 2.08 -24.44
C ARG A 83 18.40 1.91 -22.93
N GLY A 84 18.03 0.72 -22.47
CA GLY A 84 18.07 0.36 -21.06
C GLY A 84 18.50 -1.09 -20.84
N SER A 85 18.61 -1.49 -19.58
CA SER A 85 18.97 -2.87 -19.23
C SER A 85 17.84 -3.82 -19.66
N GLY A 86 18.10 -4.62 -20.70
CA GLY A 86 17.13 -5.58 -21.25
C GLY A 86 16.28 -5.10 -22.43
N TYR A 87 16.34 -3.82 -22.83
CA TYR A 87 15.56 -3.31 -23.96
C TYR A 87 16.34 -2.36 -24.90
N THR A 88 15.83 -2.21 -26.11
CA THR A 88 16.15 -1.08 -26.98
C THR A 88 14.86 -0.61 -27.64
N PHE A 89 14.57 0.67 -27.54
CA PHE A 89 13.41 1.32 -28.13
C PHE A 89 13.85 2.20 -29.29
N PHE A 90 13.16 2.12 -30.42
CA PHE A 90 13.48 2.85 -31.64
C PHE A 90 12.27 3.65 -32.10
N LEU A 91 12.49 4.92 -32.41
CA LEU A 91 11.50 5.86 -32.93
C LEU A 91 11.81 6.16 -34.40
N ALA A 92 11.05 5.58 -35.32
CA ALA A 92 11.10 5.83 -36.77
C ALA A 92 9.95 6.75 -37.21
N ALA A 93 9.88 7.13 -38.49
CA ALA A 93 8.90 8.13 -38.97
C ALA A 93 7.42 7.73 -38.75
N ASP A 94 7.11 6.44 -38.86
CA ASP A 94 5.75 5.89 -38.75
C ASP A 94 5.63 4.69 -37.80
N GLU A 95 6.67 4.41 -37.02
CA GLU A 95 6.74 3.21 -36.19
C GLU A 95 7.60 3.43 -34.94
N ALA A 96 7.09 2.95 -33.81
CA ALA A 96 7.82 2.82 -32.56
C ALA A 96 8.08 1.34 -32.28
N VAL A 97 9.35 0.94 -32.16
CA VAL A 97 9.74 -0.47 -32.05
C VAL A 97 10.45 -0.73 -30.71
N LEU A 98 9.84 -1.58 -29.88
CA LEU A 98 10.45 -2.10 -28.66
C LEU A 98 11.05 -3.48 -28.93
N ALA A 99 12.36 -3.61 -28.75
CA ALA A 99 13.10 -4.86 -28.85
C ALA A 99 13.62 -5.30 -27.48
N LEU A 100 13.06 -6.40 -26.96
CA LEU A 100 13.41 -6.98 -25.66
C LEU A 100 14.52 -8.04 -25.83
N ARG A 101 15.54 -7.98 -24.99
CA ARG A 101 16.70 -8.89 -24.99
C ARG A 101 16.62 -9.85 -23.81
N LYS A 102 16.83 -11.15 -24.08
CA LYS A 102 16.94 -12.17 -23.03
C LYS A 102 18.37 -12.25 -22.49
N SER A 103 18.53 -12.33 -21.17
CA SER A 103 19.82 -12.64 -20.54
C SER A 103 20.20 -14.10 -20.75
N GLU A 104 21.37 -14.37 -21.35
CA GLU A 104 21.90 -15.73 -21.53
C GLU A 104 22.64 -16.20 -20.28
N VAL A 105 21.99 -17.04 -19.47
CA VAL A 105 22.66 -17.77 -18.38
C VAL A 105 23.47 -18.92 -18.96
N ARG A 106 24.80 -18.77 -19.00
CA ARG A 106 25.74 -19.77 -19.52
C ARG A 106 25.84 -20.98 -18.57
N SER A 107 24.97 -21.97 -18.76
CA SER A 107 24.94 -23.19 -17.94
C SER A 107 26.22 -24.04 -18.11
N GLN A 108 27.06 -24.08 -17.07
CA GLN A 108 28.01 -25.17 -16.89
C GLN A 108 27.30 -26.37 -16.27
N LYS A 109 27.18 -27.47 -17.01
CA LYS A 109 26.75 -28.76 -16.46
C LYS A 109 27.89 -29.36 -15.62
N SER A 110 27.73 -29.40 -14.30
CA SER A 110 28.58 -30.27 -13.47
C SER A 110 28.12 -31.73 -13.61
N GLY A 111 29.06 -32.61 -13.95
CA GLY A 111 28.82 -34.05 -13.96
C GLY A 111 28.94 -34.60 -12.54
N ALA A 112 27.93 -35.35 -12.09
CA ALA A 112 28.00 -36.01 -10.79
C ALA A 112 29.10 -37.09 -10.76
N ARG A 113 29.96 -37.06 -9.73
CA ARG A 113 30.73 -38.25 -9.30
C ARG A 113 30.73 -38.38 -7.79
N SER A 114 30.37 -39.59 -7.36
CA SER A 114 30.42 -40.06 -5.98
C SER A 114 31.86 -40.17 -5.47
N SER A 115 32.03 -40.04 -4.16
CA SER A 115 33.30 -40.21 -3.46
C SER A 115 33.74 -41.67 -3.38
N LYS A 116 35.05 -41.90 -3.53
CA LYS A 116 35.81 -42.86 -2.72
C LYS A 116 37.32 -42.55 -2.82
N ALA A 117 38.02 -42.79 -1.73
CA ALA A 117 39.43 -42.45 -1.56
C ALA A 117 40.36 -43.49 -2.21
N GLU A 118 41.57 -43.08 -2.59
CA GLU A 118 42.81 -43.65 -2.01
C GLU A 118 44.08 -42.84 -2.37
N THR A 119 44.99 -42.77 -1.39
CA THR A 119 46.46 -42.66 -1.39
C THR A 119 47.26 -42.05 -2.58
N GLY A 120 48.34 -41.30 -2.24
CA GLY A 120 49.55 -41.26 -3.09
C GLY A 120 50.34 -39.93 -3.20
N ASN A 121 51.47 -39.84 -2.49
CA ASN A 121 52.47 -38.77 -2.53
C ASN A 121 52.93 -38.26 -3.92
N SER A 122 53.12 -36.94 -4.07
CA SER A 122 54.42 -36.24 -4.36
C SER A 122 54.15 -34.75 -4.66
N LYS A 123 54.71 -33.79 -3.90
CA LYS A 123 56.06 -33.18 -3.96
C LYS A 123 56.38 -32.39 -5.25
N PHE A 124 56.63 -31.09 -5.05
CA PHE A 124 57.46 -30.17 -5.87
C PHE A 124 56.86 -29.80 -7.26
N GLU A 125 57.05 -28.61 -7.83
CA GLU A 125 57.87 -27.45 -7.42
C GLU A 125 57.28 -26.10 -7.87
N THR A 126 57.99 -25.00 -7.57
CA THR A 126 57.58 -23.59 -7.66
C THR A 126 57.80 -22.92 -9.03
N ARG A 127 57.27 -21.67 -9.12
CA ARG A 127 57.85 -20.44 -9.72
C ARG A 127 57.34 -19.94 -11.09
N ASN A 128 56.94 -18.66 -11.06
CA ASN A 128 57.23 -17.57 -12.02
C ASN A 128 56.73 -17.69 -13.48
N SER A 129 56.46 -16.60 -14.21
CA SER A 129 56.39 -15.16 -13.91
C SER A 129 55.88 -14.40 -15.14
N GLY A 130 55.44 -13.15 -14.97
CA GLY A 130 55.66 -12.10 -15.97
C GLY A 130 54.59 -11.88 -17.04
N GLN A 131 53.92 -10.72 -16.93
CA GLN A 131 53.66 -9.76 -18.02
C GLN A 131 54.70 -9.86 -19.18
N LEU A 132 54.40 -9.55 -20.45
CA LEU A 132 53.89 -8.25 -20.93
C LEU A 132 53.43 -8.33 -22.42
N SER A 133 52.68 -7.34 -22.89
CA SER A 133 52.18 -7.17 -24.27
C SER A 133 53.25 -6.83 -25.32
N LEU A 134 52.99 -7.12 -26.61
CA LEU A 134 53.14 -6.19 -27.75
C LEU A 134 52.62 -6.78 -29.08
N PHE A 135 51.94 -5.95 -29.90
CA PHE A 135 51.60 -6.23 -31.32
C PHE A 135 52.79 -5.87 -32.24
N PRO A 136 52.83 -6.35 -33.51
CA PRO A 136 52.22 -5.58 -34.61
C PRO A 136 51.51 -6.42 -35.71
N VAL A 137 50.85 -5.73 -36.65
CA VAL A 137 50.00 -6.27 -37.73
C VAL A 137 50.70 -6.25 -39.09
N SER A 138 50.53 -7.29 -39.92
CA SER A 138 50.41 -7.31 -41.41
C SER A 138 50.65 -8.74 -41.94
N GLY A 139 49.95 -9.31 -42.93
CA GLY A 139 48.76 -8.86 -43.68
C GLY A 139 48.39 -9.84 -44.81
N SER A 140 47.12 -9.81 -45.26
CA SER A 140 46.55 -10.39 -46.50
C SER A 140 46.65 -11.89 -46.83
N LEU A 141 45.47 -12.52 -47.01
CA LEU A 141 45.20 -13.54 -48.03
C LEU A 141 43.71 -13.49 -48.42
N PHE A 142 43.41 -13.53 -49.73
CA PHE A 142 42.04 -13.58 -50.26
C PHE A 142 41.62 -15.03 -50.53
N ALA A 143 40.41 -15.44 -50.11
CA ALA A 143 39.49 -16.29 -50.90
C ALA A 143 38.13 -16.47 -50.21
N SER A 144 37.07 -16.52 -51.03
CA SER A 144 35.72 -17.08 -50.80
C SER A 144 35.01 -16.82 -49.47
N PHE A 145 33.96 -15.99 -49.55
CA PHE A 145 32.80 -16.07 -48.66
C PHE A 145 32.13 -17.44 -48.79
N ASP A 146 31.91 -18.11 -47.66
CA ASP A 146 30.69 -18.83 -47.37
C ASP A 146 30.28 -18.46 -45.94
N PRO A 147 29.10 -17.88 -45.68
CA PRO A 147 28.63 -17.70 -44.31
C PRO A 147 28.33 -19.08 -43.70
N PRO A 148 28.78 -19.39 -42.47
CA PRO A 148 28.42 -20.63 -41.83
C PRO A 148 26.90 -20.70 -41.69
N ALA A 149 26.31 -21.83 -42.08
CA ALA A 149 24.86 -22.04 -41.99
C ALA A 149 24.39 -21.80 -40.55
N PRO A 150 23.26 -21.07 -40.34
CA PRO A 150 22.82 -20.70 -39.00
C PRO A 150 22.50 -21.95 -38.18
N SER A 151 23.09 -22.03 -36.98
CA SER A 151 22.76 -23.06 -36.01
C SER A 151 21.29 -22.91 -35.57
N PRO A 152 20.48 -23.98 -35.60
CA PRO A 152 19.03 -23.87 -35.45
C PRO A 152 18.58 -23.80 -33.99
N GLU A 153 19.17 -22.92 -33.16
CA GLU A 153 18.68 -22.71 -31.77
C GLU A 153 18.94 -21.34 -31.11
N SER A 154 19.40 -20.31 -31.84
CA SER A 154 19.30 -18.93 -31.31
C SER A 154 17.88 -18.37 -31.54
N ARG A 155 17.12 -18.15 -30.47
CA ARG A 155 15.76 -17.59 -30.56
C ARG A 155 15.83 -16.08 -30.77
N ALA A 156 15.14 -15.57 -31.79
CA ALA A 156 15.08 -14.13 -32.08
C ALA A 156 14.54 -13.32 -30.88
N PRO A 157 14.97 -12.05 -30.69
CA PRO A 157 14.44 -11.19 -29.63
C PRO A 157 12.93 -11.01 -29.77
N ALA A 158 12.23 -10.80 -28.66
CA ALA A 158 10.83 -10.41 -28.69
C ALA A 158 10.76 -8.96 -29.18
N VAL A 159 10.15 -8.76 -30.35
CA VAL A 159 9.97 -7.44 -30.97
C VAL A 159 8.48 -7.11 -31.00
N LEU A 160 8.16 -5.94 -30.48
CA LEU A 160 6.85 -5.31 -30.49
C LEU A 160 6.97 -4.01 -31.31
N GLY A 161 6.38 -3.99 -32.51
CA GLY A 161 6.22 -2.78 -33.31
C GLY A 161 4.86 -2.15 -33.07
N MET A 162 4.82 -0.84 -32.82
CA MET A 162 3.61 -0.03 -32.82
C MET A 162 3.66 0.90 -34.03
N LYS A 163 2.91 0.55 -35.08
CA LYS A 163 2.88 1.25 -36.35
C LYS A 163 1.75 2.27 -36.40
N LEU A 164 2.08 3.50 -36.79
CA LEU A 164 1.15 4.62 -36.94
C LEU A 164 0.49 4.54 -38.33
N VAL A 165 -0.70 3.92 -38.40
CA VAL A 165 -1.36 3.56 -39.66
C VAL A 165 -1.97 4.79 -40.32
N GLY A 166 -1.43 5.17 -41.47
CA GLY A 166 -1.85 6.37 -42.20
C GLY A 166 -1.16 7.65 -41.71
N ALA A 167 -0.13 7.51 -40.86
CA ALA A 167 0.67 8.64 -40.43
C ALA A 167 1.46 9.29 -41.58
N ASN A 168 1.71 10.59 -41.42
CA ASN A 168 2.55 11.40 -42.28
C ASN A 168 4.02 10.97 -42.14
N GLN A 169 4.51 10.25 -43.15
CA GLN A 169 5.91 9.78 -43.24
C GLN A 169 6.95 10.93 -43.28
N ALA A 170 6.49 12.16 -43.57
CA ALA A 170 7.29 13.39 -43.54
C ALA A 170 7.00 14.27 -42.33
N ALA A 171 6.37 13.74 -41.27
CA ALA A 171 6.18 14.44 -40.01
C ALA A 171 7.52 14.92 -39.45
N LYS A 172 7.55 16.16 -38.97
CA LYS A 172 8.77 16.77 -38.44
C LYS A 172 9.00 16.22 -37.03
N VAL A 173 10.04 15.39 -36.88
CA VAL A 173 10.41 14.81 -35.58
C VAL A 173 11.46 15.70 -34.92
N THR A 174 11.15 16.20 -33.72
CA THR A 174 12.02 17.09 -32.94
C THR A 174 12.16 16.57 -31.51
N ALA A 175 13.39 16.60 -30.98
CA ALA A 175 13.61 16.37 -29.56
C ALA A 175 13.27 17.63 -28.75
N LEU A 176 12.79 17.43 -27.53
CA LEU A 176 12.49 18.47 -26.56
C LEU A 176 13.12 18.10 -25.20
N ASP A 177 13.25 19.10 -24.32
CA ASP A 177 13.77 18.93 -22.96
C ASP A 177 15.17 18.29 -22.93
N GLU A 178 16.18 19.01 -23.44
CA GLU A 178 17.58 18.53 -23.46
C GLU A 178 18.09 18.26 -22.04
N LEU A 179 18.57 17.04 -21.82
CA LEU A 179 19.07 16.57 -20.54
C LEU A 179 20.56 16.90 -20.37
N ARG A 180 21.01 16.95 -19.12
CA ARG A 180 22.43 17.15 -18.78
C ARG A 180 23.33 15.97 -19.20
N GLY A 181 22.75 14.78 -19.41
CA GLY A 181 23.48 13.61 -19.89
C GLY A 181 23.91 13.74 -21.35
N LYS A 182 25.09 13.20 -21.69
CA LYS A 182 25.62 13.12 -23.06
C LYS A 182 26.10 11.70 -23.34
N SER A 183 25.89 11.24 -24.57
CA SER A 183 26.30 9.91 -25.03
C SER A 183 27.47 9.97 -26.00
N ASN A 184 28.37 8.99 -25.90
CA ASN A 184 29.57 8.87 -26.72
C ASN A 184 29.59 7.48 -27.39
N TYR A 185 29.86 7.43 -28.69
CA TYR A 185 29.84 6.20 -29.48
C TYR A 185 31.14 6.03 -30.26
N PHE A 186 31.84 4.93 -30.02
CA PHE A 186 33.10 4.58 -30.68
C PHE A 186 32.85 3.36 -31.59
N ILE A 187 32.21 3.59 -32.73
CA ILE A 187 31.71 2.52 -33.61
C ILE A 187 32.84 1.95 -34.49
N GLY A 188 33.47 0.90 -34.00
CA GLY A 188 34.57 0.21 -34.67
C GLY A 188 35.88 0.99 -34.63
N SER A 189 36.87 0.52 -35.40
CA SER A 189 38.25 1.06 -35.42
C SER A 189 38.48 2.26 -36.34
N ASP A 190 37.44 2.81 -36.96
CA ASP A 190 37.51 4.01 -37.82
C ASP A 190 37.08 5.25 -37.01
N PRO A 191 38.00 6.17 -36.64
CA PRO A 191 37.66 7.34 -35.85
C PRO A 191 36.66 8.29 -36.52
N LYS A 192 36.46 8.20 -37.85
CA LYS A 192 35.44 9.00 -38.56
C LYS A 192 34.01 8.58 -38.22
N LYS A 193 33.83 7.37 -37.68
CA LYS A 193 32.56 6.82 -37.18
C LYS A 193 32.38 7.03 -35.68
N TRP A 194 33.34 7.68 -35.02
CA TRP A 194 33.19 8.06 -33.63
C TRP A 194 32.34 9.33 -33.53
N ARG A 195 31.56 9.41 -32.45
CA ARG A 195 30.67 10.53 -32.12
C ARG A 195 30.81 10.78 -30.63
N THR A 196 31.19 12.00 -30.25
CA THR A 196 31.22 12.43 -28.85
C THR A 196 30.14 13.48 -28.60
N ASP A 197 29.83 13.71 -27.32
CA ASP A 197 28.99 14.83 -26.85
C ASP A 197 27.56 14.82 -27.42
N VAL A 198 27.05 13.66 -27.82
CA VAL A 198 25.71 13.54 -28.40
C VAL A 198 24.66 13.87 -27.31
N PRO A 199 23.78 14.86 -27.53
CA PRO A 199 22.77 15.25 -26.56
C PRO A 199 21.73 14.14 -26.33
N THR A 200 21.27 14.01 -25.09
CA THR A 200 20.07 13.21 -24.76
C THR A 200 18.92 14.11 -24.36
N TYR A 201 17.69 13.62 -24.52
CA TYR A 201 16.47 14.41 -24.42
C TYR A 201 15.40 13.68 -23.61
N GLY A 202 14.57 14.45 -22.90
CA GLY A 202 13.45 13.93 -22.11
C GLY A 202 12.24 13.54 -22.95
N LYS A 203 12.03 14.20 -24.10
CA LYS A 203 10.87 13.95 -24.98
C LYS A 203 11.22 13.97 -26.47
N VAL A 204 10.41 13.30 -27.28
CA VAL A 204 10.45 13.34 -28.75
C VAL A 204 9.06 13.64 -29.29
N LYS A 205 8.92 14.78 -29.97
CA LYS A 205 7.67 15.23 -30.60
C LYS A 205 7.69 14.95 -32.11
N TYR A 206 6.58 14.42 -32.61
CA TYR A 206 6.24 14.27 -34.02
C TYR A 206 5.17 15.29 -34.38
N GLU A 207 5.51 16.27 -35.21
CA GLU A 207 4.60 17.34 -35.62
C GLU A 207 3.82 16.97 -36.87
N GLY A 208 2.48 17.07 -36.80
CA GLY A 208 1.57 16.71 -37.88
C GLY A 208 1.66 15.24 -38.27
N VAL A 209 1.75 14.33 -37.29
CA VAL A 209 1.84 12.88 -37.48
C VAL A 209 0.56 12.31 -38.10
N TYR A 210 -0.59 12.87 -37.77
CA TYR A 210 -1.83 12.76 -38.56
C TYR A 210 -2.33 14.17 -38.91
N PRO A 211 -3.31 14.34 -39.83
CA PRO A 211 -3.84 15.65 -40.18
C PRO A 211 -4.38 16.42 -38.96
N GLY A 212 -3.61 17.40 -38.50
CA GLY A 212 -3.92 18.18 -37.29
C GLY A 212 -3.69 17.45 -35.96
N VAL A 213 -2.83 16.42 -35.92
CA VAL A 213 -2.48 15.72 -34.68
C VAL A 213 -0.96 15.63 -34.54
N ASP A 214 -0.44 16.04 -33.39
CA ASP A 214 0.94 15.81 -32.95
C ASP A 214 1.00 14.59 -32.02
N LEU A 215 2.16 13.93 -31.96
CA LEU A 215 2.44 12.82 -31.03
C LEU A 215 3.71 13.12 -30.23
N VAL A 216 3.66 13.00 -28.91
CA VAL A 216 4.80 13.26 -28.02
C VAL A 216 5.14 11.99 -27.26
N TYR A 217 6.35 11.47 -27.38
CA TYR A 217 6.86 10.39 -26.53
C TYR A 217 7.69 10.97 -25.38
N TYR A 218 7.52 10.43 -24.18
CA TYR A 218 8.33 10.76 -23.01
C TYR A 218 8.44 9.57 -22.04
N GLY A 219 9.19 9.72 -20.95
CA GLY A 219 9.35 8.68 -19.93
C GLY A 219 8.78 9.11 -18.59
N ASN A 220 8.03 8.23 -17.94
CA ASN A 220 7.48 8.40 -16.60
C ASN A 220 7.62 7.08 -15.82
N GLN A 221 8.03 7.11 -14.55
CA GLN A 221 8.23 5.92 -13.68
C GLN A 221 8.93 4.69 -14.36
N ARG A 222 9.90 4.94 -15.25
CA ARG A 222 10.61 3.94 -16.09
C ARG A 222 9.75 3.24 -17.16
N GLN A 223 8.50 3.68 -17.36
CA GLN A 223 7.64 3.32 -18.47
C GLN A 223 7.79 4.32 -19.64
N LEU A 224 7.39 3.89 -20.83
CA LEU A 224 7.28 4.74 -22.02
C LEU A 224 5.84 5.24 -22.12
N GLU A 225 5.65 6.55 -21.99
CA GLU A 225 4.36 7.21 -22.19
C GLU A 225 4.31 7.97 -23.51
N TYR A 226 3.10 8.26 -23.99
CA TYR A 226 2.90 9.06 -25.17
C TYR A 226 1.55 9.81 -25.18
N ASP A 227 1.59 11.06 -25.64
CA ASP A 227 0.41 11.90 -25.84
C ASP A 227 0.02 11.97 -27.31
N PHE A 228 -1.27 11.94 -27.62
CA PHE A 228 -1.79 12.50 -28.87
C PHE A 228 -2.40 13.88 -28.62
N VAL A 229 -1.82 14.91 -29.25
CA VAL A 229 -2.31 16.30 -29.17
C VAL A 229 -3.02 16.65 -30.47
N VAL A 230 -4.34 16.60 -30.43
CA VAL A 230 -5.27 16.87 -31.55
C VAL A 230 -5.60 18.36 -31.57
N ALA A 231 -5.32 19.04 -32.68
CA ALA A 231 -5.59 20.47 -32.85
C ALA A 231 -7.09 20.78 -32.98
N PRO A 232 -7.52 22.04 -32.74
CA PRO A 232 -8.90 22.47 -33.00
C PRO A 232 -9.41 22.05 -34.38
N GLY A 233 -10.58 21.42 -34.42
CA GLY A 233 -11.23 20.94 -35.64
C GLY A 233 -10.66 19.66 -36.26
N ALA A 234 -9.52 19.13 -35.77
CA ALA A 234 -8.97 17.86 -36.24
C ALA A 234 -9.79 16.66 -35.73
N ASP A 235 -9.70 15.52 -36.43
CA ASP A 235 -10.49 14.33 -36.11
C ASP A 235 -9.63 13.28 -35.37
N PRO A 236 -9.86 13.01 -34.07
CA PRO A 236 -9.09 12.01 -33.32
C PRO A 236 -9.24 10.60 -33.89
N ARG A 237 -10.31 10.32 -34.67
CA ARG A 237 -10.51 9.04 -35.36
C ARG A 237 -9.52 8.79 -36.50
N ALA A 238 -8.71 9.78 -36.87
CA ALA A 238 -7.57 9.59 -37.77
C ALA A 238 -6.41 8.82 -37.11
N ILE A 239 -6.35 8.78 -35.78
CA ILE A 239 -5.32 8.06 -35.03
C ILE A 239 -5.62 6.56 -35.06
N ALA A 240 -4.73 5.78 -35.68
CA ALA A 240 -4.85 4.33 -35.75
C ALA A 240 -3.49 3.65 -35.53
N LEU A 241 -3.33 2.96 -34.41
CA LEU A 241 -2.10 2.26 -34.04
C LEU A 241 -2.26 0.78 -34.37
N LYS A 242 -1.41 0.21 -35.22
CA LYS A 242 -1.37 -1.23 -35.45
C LYS A 242 -0.21 -1.85 -34.69
N ILE A 243 -0.52 -2.85 -33.88
CA ILE A 243 0.49 -3.63 -33.19
C ILE A 243 0.96 -4.78 -34.08
N GLU A 244 2.26 -4.86 -34.29
CA GLU A 244 2.92 -5.95 -35.00
C GLU A 244 3.86 -6.70 -34.03
N THR A 245 3.48 -7.92 -33.66
CA THR A 245 4.34 -8.81 -32.88
C THR A 245 5.16 -9.70 -33.81
N GLY A 246 6.43 -9.93 -33.48
CA GLY A 246 7.32 -10.78 -34.27
C GLY A 246 6.79 -12.21 -34.48
N LYS A 247 7.20 -12.87 -35.57
CA LYS A 247 6.76 -14.23 -35.94
C LYS A 247 7.08 -15.28 -34.85
N SER A 248 6.13 -15.53 -33.96
CA SER A 248 6.19 -16.57 -32.92
C SER A 248 5.46 -17.84 -33.36
N LYS A 249 5.96 -19.01 -32.94
CA LYS A 249 5.39 -20.34 -33.24
C LYS A 249 4.23 -20.70 -32.29
N ILE A 250 3.27 -19.80 -32.08
CA ILE A 250 2.11 -20.02 -31.19
C ILE A 250 0.83 -19.97 -32.04
N GLU A 251 0.00 -21.00 -31.93
CA GLU A 251 -0.97 -21.40 -32.97
C GLU A 251 -2.26 -20.57 -33.06
N ASN A 252 -2.39 -19.45 -32.35
CA ASN A 252 -3.59 -18.59 -32.46
C ASN A 252 -3.29 -17.08 -32.32
N PRO A 253 -3.19 -16.31 -33.42
CA PRO A 253 -2.78 -14.91 -33.38
C PRO A 253 -3.88 -13.92 -32.95
N LYS A 254 -5.14 -14.36 -32.75
CA LYS A 254 -6.26 -13.48 -32.36
C LYS A 254 -6.43 -13.29 -30.85
N SER A 255 -5.72 -14.04 -30.02
CA SER A 255 -5.86 -13.98 -28.55
C SER A 255 -4.87 -13.03 -27.86
N LYS A 256 -3.88 -12.50 -28.60
CA LYS A 256 -2.72 -11.81 -28.02
C LYS A 256 -2.88 -10.30 -27.81
N ILE A 257 -3.97 -9.69 -28.28
CA ILE A 257 -4.25 -8.26 -28.06
C ILE A 257 -5.72 -8.15 -27.70
N HIS A 258 -6.02 -7.56 -26.55
CA HIS A 258 -7.39 -7.30 -26.10
C HIS A 258 -7.46 -6.01 -25.29
N ILE A 259 -8.67 -5.49 -25.12
CA ILE A 259 -8.96 -4.49 -24.10
C ILE A 259 -9.60 -5.27 -22.95
N ASP A 260 -9.10 -5.10 -21.73
CA ASP A 260 -9.60 -5.82 -20.56
C ASP A 260 -10.73 -5.07 -19.84
N ALA A 261 -11.18 -5.61 -18.70
CA ALA A 261 -12.29 -5.02 -17.93
C ALA A 261 -11.98 -3.62 -17.38
N SER A 262 -10.71 -3.27 -17.18
CA SER A 262 -10.28 -1.94 -16.72
C SER A 262 -10.24 -0.91 -17.87
N GLY A 263 -10.40 -1.36 -19.12
CA GLY A 263 -10.22 -0.55 -20.32
C GLY A 263 -8.75 -0.40 -20.75
N ASP A 264 -7.84 -1.16 -20.14
CA ASP A 264 -6.43 -1.20 -20.53
C ASP A 264 -6.27 -2.01 -21.81
N LEU A 265 -5.34 -1.60 -22.67
CA LEU A 265 -4.90 -2.36 -23.83
C LEU A 265 -3.80 -3.33 -23.41
N VAL A 266 -4.10 -4.62 -23.49
CA VAL A 266 -3.23 -5.73 -23.06
C VAL A 266 -2.66 -6.45 -24.28
N ILE A 267 -1.34 -6.64 -24.31
CA ILE A 267 -0.59 -7.26 -25.41
C ILE A 267 0.29 -8.40 -24.88
N GLU A 268 -0.01 -9.64 -25.26
CA GLU A 268 0.80 -10.82 -24.92
C GLU A 268 2.00 -10.98 -25.86
N THR A 269 3.21 -10.87 -25.33
CA THR A 269 4.45 -11.11 -26.08
C THR A 269 5.18 -12.36 -25.63
N ASP A 270 6.09 -12.87 -26.46
CA ASP A 270 7.01 -13.96 -26.11
C ASP A 270 7.97 -13.63 -24.94
N GLY A 271 8.02 -12.35 -24.51
CA GLY A 271 8.80 -11.86 -23.37
C GLY A 271 7.98 -11.49 -22.12
N GLY A 272 6.65 -11.59 -22.17
CA GLY A 272 5.74 -11.15 -21.10
C GLY A 272 4.55 -10.33 -21.61
N GLU A 273 3.66 -9.94 -20.71
CA GLU A 273 2.57 -9.00 -20.99
C GLU A 273 3.12 -7.56 -21.10
N VAL A 274 2.64 -6.82 -22.09
CA VAL A 274 2.82 -5.37 -22.22
C VAL A 274 1.45 -4.74 -22.15
N ARG A 275 1.28 -3.77 -21.25
CA ARG A 275 0.00 -3.16 -20.92
C ARG A 275 0.09 -1.66 -21.13
N PHE A 276 -0.88 -1.09 -21.83
CA PHE A 276 -1.08 0.36 -21.93
C PHE A 276 -2.35 0.72 -21.17
N HIS A 277 -2.24 1.59 -20.19
CA HIS A 277 -3.38 1.99 -19.38
C HIS A 277 -4.45 2.71 -20.22
N LYS A 278 -5.71 2.59 -19.80
CA LYS A 278 -6.84 3.32 -20.39
C LYS A 278 -6.52 4.83 -20.48
N PRO A 279 -6.72 5.49 -21.65
CA PRO A 279 -6.39 6.90 -21.80
C PRO A 279 -7.36 7.79 -21.02
N VAL A 280 -6.82 8.80 -20.34
CA VAL A 280 -7.52 10.04 -19.95
C VAL A 280 -7.53 10.98 -21.16
N LEU A 281 -8.59 11.76 -21.32
CA LEU A 281 -8.72 12.71 -22.43
C LEU A 281 -9.07 14.08 -21.87
N TYR A 282 -8.55 15.16 -22.45
CA TYR A 282 -8.77 16.51 -21.92
C TYR A 282 -8.61 17.66 -22.93
N GLN A 283 -9.23 18.81 -22.64
CA GLN A 283 -9.08 20.04 -23.43
C GLN A 283 -8.66 21.22 -22.57
N PRO A 284 -7.61 21.97 -22.90
CA PRO A 284 -7.16 23.10 -22.10
C PRO A 284 -8.22 24.20 -22.01
N THR A 285 -8.32 24.81 -20.82
CA THR A 285 -9.20 25.95 -20.52
C THR A 285 -8.52 27.31 -20.76
N GLY A 286 -7.22 27.31 -21.07
CA GLY A 286 -6.40 28.49 -21.36
C GLY A 286 -5.97 28.64 -22.83
N SER A 287 -5.10 29.61 -23.11
CA SER A 287 -4.62 29.93 -24.47
C SER A 287 -3.60 28.91 -25.00
N LEU A 288 -3.58 28.73 -26.33
CA LEU A 288 -2.81 27.75 -27.11
C LEU A 288 -1.29 27.76 -26.93
N ASN A 289 -0.74 28.76 -26.24
CA ASN A 289 0.72 28.95 -26.07
C ASN A 289 1.24 28.42 -24.71
N SER A 290 0.36 27.86 -23.88
CA SER A 290 0.68 27.27 -22.57
C SER A 290 1.10 25.81 -22.74
N GLN A 291 1.94 25.26 -21.85
CA GLN A 291 2.12 23.81 -21.78
C GLN A 291 0.75 23.16 -21.50
N PHE A 292 0.33 22.23 -22.36
CA PHE A 292 -0.89 21.45 -22.13
C PHE A 292 -0.64 20.49 -20.96
N THR A 293 -1.34 20.71 -19.86
CA THR A 293 -1.32 19.85 -18.68
C THR A 293 -2.75 19.62 -18.21
N ILE A 294 -3.02 18.44 -17.64
CA ILE A 294 -4.32 18.08 -17.07
C ILE A 294 -4.85 19.17 -16.11
N ARG A 295 -3.95 19.77 -15.30
CA ARG A 295 -4.29 20.81 -14.30
C ARG A 295 -4.98 22.06 -14.85
N ASN A 296 -4.82 22.36 -16.15
CA ASN A 296 -5.46 23.51 -16.80
C ASN A 296 -6.46 23.06 -17.90
N SER A 297 -7.15 21.95 -17.68
CA SER A 297 -7.96 21.29 -18.72
C SER A 297 -9.30 20.71 -18.24
N GLU A 298 -10.29 20.75 -19.11
CA GLU A 298 -11.59 20.08 -19.01
C GLU A 298 -11.43 18.60 -19.40
N LEU A 299 -11.63 17.67 -18.46
CA LEU A 299 -11.55 16.22 -18.72
C LEU A 299 -12.74 15.71 -19.56
N LEU A 300 -12.49 14.69 -20.36
CA LEU A 300 -13.42 14.06 -21.28
C LEU A 300 -13.41 12.55 -21.13
N ASN A 301 -14.55 11.91 -21.41
CA ASN A 301 -14.62 10.45 -21.43
C ASN A 301 -14.06 9.92 -22.75
N GLY A 302 -13.23 8.88 -22.66
CA GLY A 302 -12.79 8.12 -23.82
C GLY A 302 -12.24 6.74 -23.45
N HIS A 303 -11.94 5.95 -24.48
CA HIS A 303 -11.38 4.61 -24.34
C HIS A 303 -10.67 4.17 -25.63
N TYR A 304 -9.84 3.14 -25.52
CA TYR A 304 -9.34 2.42 -26.68
C TYR A 304 -10.48 1.71 -27.42
N VAL A 305 -10.39 1.61 -28.74
CA VAL A 305 -11.24 0.76 -29.57
C VAL A 305 -10.35 -0.16 -30.40
N LEU A 306 -10.51 -1.48 -30.23
CA LEU A 306 -9.74 -2.49 -30.95
C LEU A 306 -10.53 -3.03 -32.16
N THR A 307 -10.00 -2.87 -33.38
CA THR A 307 -10.60 -3.38 -34.61
C THR A 307 -10.26 -4.85 -34.86
N ALA A 308 -11.05 -5.50 -35.72
CA ALA A 308 -10.85 -6.90 -36.12
C ALA A 308 -9.54 -7.18 -36.89
N ASP A 309 -8.78 -6.15 -37.26
CA ASP A 309 -7.44 -6.23 -37.89
C ASP A 309 -6.30 -5.72 -36.98
N ASN A 310 -6.52 -5.73 -35.66
CA ASN A 310 -5.57 -5.35 -34.61
C ASN A 310 -5.09 -3.88 -34.72
N ARG A 311 -5.99 -2.96 -35.08
CA ARG A 311 -5.76 -1.52 -34.91
C ARG A 311 -6.43 -1.03 -33.64
N ILE A 312 -5.71 -0.22 -32.89
CA ILE A 312 -6.23 0.56 -31.77
C ILE A 312 -6.53 1.96 -32.30
N GLY A 313 -7.78 2.37 -32.17
CA GLY A 313 -8.19 3.76 -32.26
C GLY A 313 -8.64 4.28 -30.90
N PHE A 314 -9.08 5.54 -30.88
CA PHE A 314 -9.65 6.19 -29.70
C PHE A 314 -11.09 6.58 -29.98
N GLU A 315 -12.01 6.20 -29.10
CA GLU A 315 -13.36 6.77 -29.09
C GLU A 315 -13.47 7.77 -27.95
N VAL A 316 -13.97 8.97 -28.30
CA VAL A 316 -14.03 10.16 -27.46
C VAL A 316 -15.48 10.59 -27.35
N SER A 317 -15.94 10.95 -26.15
CA SER A 317 -17.25 11.54 -25.93
C SER A 317 -17.39 12.88 -26.66
N ARG A 318 -18.57 13.52 -26.59
CA ARG A 318 -18.72 14.87 -27.15
C ARG A 318 -17.73 15.83 -26.47
N TYR A 319 -17.01 16.60 -27.28
CA TYR A 319 -16.00 17.57 -26.86
C TYR A 319 -16.13 18.86 -27.69
N ASP A 320 -15.56 19.96 -27.19
CA ASP A 320 -15.53 21.25 -27.87
C ASP A 320 -14.47 21.24 -28.98
N LYS A 321 -14.90 21.06 -30.22
CA LYS A 321 -14.01 21.04 -31.40
C LYS A 321 -13.29 22.36 -31.67
N SER A 322 -13.61 23.45 -30.98
CA SER A 322 -12.87 24.72 -31.10
C SER A 322 -11.59 24.78 -30.26
N LYS A 323 -11.42 23.85 -29.31
CA LYS A 323 -10.22 23.68 -28.48
C LYS A 323 -9.40 22.47 -28.95
N PRO A 324 -8.09 22.38 -28.66
CA PRO A 324 -7.35 21.14 -28.84
C PRO A 324 -7.83 20.07 -27.86
N LEU A 325 -7.46 18.83 -28.12
CA LEU A 325 -7.78 17.63 -27.34
C LEU A 325 -6.48 16.84 -27.11
N VAL A 326 -6.18 16.49 -25.88
CA VAL A 326 -5.05 15.62 -25.50
C VAL A 326 -5.57 14.26 -25.04
N ILE A 327 -4.78 13.20 -25.26
CA ILE A 327 -5.09 11.81 -24.94
C ILE A 327 -3.84 11.17 -24.27
N ASP A 328 -3.95 10.74 -23.01
CA ASP A 328 -2.86 10.59 -22.00
C ASP A 328 -3.32 9.68 -20.78
N PRO A 329 -2.68 8.55 -20.36
CA PRO A 329 -3.21 7.61 -19.31
C PRO A 329 -2.73 7.76 -17.81
N VAL A 330 -3.41 7.16 -16.76
CA VAL A 330 -2.91 6.60 -15.41
C VAL A 330 -3.60 6.97 -14.01
N LEU A 331 -3.58 6.04 -13.00
CA LEU A 331 -3.57 6.17 -11.47
C LEU A 331 -2.92 4.92 -10.73
N SER A 332 -2.46 5.06 -9.45
CA SER A 332 -2.02 4.04 -8.43
C SER A 332 -3.01 3.65 -7.25
N TYR A 333 -2.58 3.39 -5.98
CA TYR A 333 -3.32 2.57 -4.94
C TYR A 333 -3.27 2.98 -3.41
N SER A 334 -4.15 2.39 -2.54
CA SER A 334 -4.12 2.46 -1.05
C SER A 334 -4.77 1.23 -0.32
N THR A 335 -4.19 0.66 0.75
CA THR A 335 -4.64 -0.60 1.45
C THR A 335 -4.70 -0.54 2.99
N TYR A 336 -5.56 -1.35 3.61
CA TYR A 336 -5.38 -1.80 5.00
C TYR A 336 -4.29 -2.89 5.10
N LEU A 337 -3.77 -3.14 6.31
CA LEU A 337 -2.85 -4.24 6.63
C LEU A 337 -3.11 -4.75 8.06
N GLY A 338 -3.86 -5.84 8.24
CA GLY A 338 -4.18 -6.31 9.59
C GLY A 338 -4.99 -7.61 9.69
N GLY A 339 -5.16 -8.09 10.92
CA GLY A 339 -5.98 -9.24 11.33
C GLY A 339 -7.00 -8.84 12.40
N SER A 340 -7.52 -9.81 13.15
CA SER A 340 -8.65 -9.62 14.07
C SER A 340 -8.36 -8.91 15.39
N GLY A 341 -7.09 -8.77 15.79
CA GLY A 341 -6.62 -8.06 16.99
C GLY A 341 -6.05 -6.68 16.64
N GLY A 342 -5.61 -5.89 17.63
CA GLY A 342 -5.04 -4.56 17.36
C GLY A 342 -3.70 -4.64 16.63
N ASP A 343 -3.53 -3.84 15.56
CA ASP A 343 -2.33 -3.83 14.72
C ASP A 343 -1.89 -2.38 14.45
N VAL A 344 -0.61 -2.04 14.57
CA VAL A 344 -0.09 -0.68 14.30
C VAL A 344 1.17 -0.77 13.48
N ALA A 345 1.20 -0.13 12.31
CA ALA A 345 2.43 0.06 11.53
C ALA A 345 3.16 1.31 12.02
N TYR A 346 4.42 1.15 12.41
CA TYR A 346 5.28 2.24 12.90
C TYR A 346 6.36 2.66 11.90
N GLY A 347 6.78 1.77 11.00
CA GLY A 347 7.84 2.04 10.03
C GLY A 347 7.48 1.61 8.61
N VAL A 348 7.89 2.41 7.62
CA VAL A 348 7.86 2.04 6.20
C VAL A 348 9.19 2.39 5.53
N ALA A 349 9.62 1.52 4.61
CA ALA A 349 10.73 1.75 3.69
C ALA A 349 10.32 1.23 2.29
N VAL A 350 10.92 1.77 1.22
CA VAL A 350 10.60 1.39 -0.16
C VAL A 350 11.90 1.06 -0.89
N ASP A 351 11.93 -0.05 -1.64
CA ASP A 351 13.12 -0.41 -2.43
C ASP A 351 13.12 0.21 -3.83
N SER A 352 14.24 0.05 -4.53
CA SER A 352 14.43 0.58 -5.89
C SER A 352 13.49 0.01 -6.97
N SER A 353 12.64 -0.97 -6.63
CA SER A 353 11.57 -1.50 -7.49
C SER A 353 10.17 -1.01 -7.13
N GLY A 354 10.03 -0.19 -6.08
CA GLY A 354 8.76 0.37 -5.61
C GLY A 354 8.00 -0.54 -4.64
N GLU A 355 8.61 -1.65 -4.21
CA GLU A 355 7.99 -2.56 -3.23
C GLU A 355 8.15 -2.00 -1.82
N ALA A 356 7.05 -1.97 -1.06
CA ALA A 356 6.97 -1.33 0.25
C ALA A 356 7.19 -2.35 1.37
N PHE A 357 8.10 -2.06 2.29
CA PHE A 357 8.40 -2.82 3.49
C PHE A 357 7.81 -2.10 4.69
N VAL A 358 7.03 -2.80 5.50
CA VAL A 358 6.26 -2.23 6.61
C VAL A 358 6.51 -3.05 7.87
N THR A 359 6.68 -2.36 9.00
CA THR A 359 6.90 -2.99 10.30
C THR A 359 6.09 -2.33 11.40
N GLY A 360 5.86 -3.05 12.49
CA GLY A 360 5.00 -2.61 13.58
C GLY A 360 4.79 -3.69 14.65
N ILE A 361 3.67 -3.57 15.37
CA ILE A 361 3.15 -4.59 16.31
C ILE A 361 1.82 -5.16 15.80
N THR A 362 1.61 -6.45 16.02
CA THR A 362 0.31 -7.12 15.82
C THR A 362 -0.08 -7.97 17.02
N ASN A 363 -1.31 -7.77 17.50
CA ASN A 363 -1.96 -8.63 18.49
C ASN A 363 -2.87 -9.67 17.84
N SER A 364 -2.92 -9.69 16.50
CA SER A 364 -3.71 -10.62 15.71
C SER A 364 -3.05 -12.00 15.67
N ALA A 365 -3.83 -13.07 15.87
CA ALA A 365 -3.37 -14.44 15.60
C ALA A 365 -3.51 -14.82 14.11
N ASP A 366 -4.38 -14.09 13.41
CA ASP A 366 -4.72 -14.18 12.00
C ASP A 366 -4.15 -12.99 11.19
N PHE A 367 -3.06 -12.36 11.66
CA PHE A 367 -2.37 -11.35 10.87
C PHE A 367 -1.97 -11.92 9.50
N PRO A 368 -2.07 -11.15 8.40
CA PRO A 368 -1.82 -11.65 7.06
C PRO A 368 -0.40 -12.20 6.91
N THR A 369 -0.26 -13.52 6.73
CA THR A 369 1.01 -14.19 6.43
C THR A 369 0.85 -15.11 5.21
N LEU A 370 1.89 -15.20 4.39
CA LEU A 370 1.89 -16.10 3.22
C LEU A 370 2.06 -17.60 3.59
N ALA A 371 2.10 -17.94 4.88
CA ALA A 371 2.18 -19.34 5.34
C ALA A 371 1.01 -20.18 4.79
N ALA A 372 -0.20 -19.59 4.71
CA ALA A 372 -1.38 -20.24 4.15
C ALA A 372 -1.28 -20.56 2.65
N SER A 373 -0.37 -19.93 1.90
CA SER A 373 -0.12 -20.19 0.47
C SER A 373 0.97 -21.24 0.21
N GLY A 374 1.57 -21.80 1.26
CA GLY A 374 2.72 -22.72 1.15
C GLY A 374 4.05 -22.02 0.88
N SER A 375 4.14 -20.72 1.18
CA SER A 375 5.39 -19.95 1.13
C SER A 375 6.15 -20.05 2.45
N SER A 376 7.48 -20.07 2.40
CA SER A 376 8.34 -20.16 3.59
C SER A 376 8.49 -18.79 4.24
N VAL A 377 7.72 -18.52 5.30
CA VAL A 377 7.88 -17.33 6.16
C VAL A 377 8.73 -17.68 7.38
N TYR A 378 9.43 -16.70 7.97
CA TYR A 378 10.27 -16.93 9.14
C TYR A 378 9.47 -17.42 10.38
N GLN A 379 8.38 -16.73 10.72
CA GLN A 379 7.49 -17.07 11.83
C GLN A 379 6.04 -16.87 11.39
N SER A 380 5.23 -17.94 11.44
CA SER A 380 3.86 -17.99 10.90
C SER A 380 2.76 -17.74 11.92
N SER A 381 3.08 -17.49 13.19
CA SER A 381 2.10 -17.24 14.26
C SER A 381 2.68 -16.28 15.30
N ASN A 382 1.80 -15.42 15.85
CA ASN A 382 2.04 -14.70 17.09
C ASN A 382 2.36 -15.69 18.23
N LYS A 383 3.39 -15.43 19.04
CA LYS A 383 3.78 -16.27 20.18
C LYS A 383 3.45 -15.64 21.55
N GLY A 384 3.21 -14.33 21.59
CA GLY A 384 3.00 -13.56 22.81
C GLY A 384 1.64 -12.88 22.90
N ASN A 385 1.61 -11.75 23.61
CA ASN A 385 0.46 -10.85 23.70
C ASN A 385 0.40 -9.84 22.54
N GLY A 386 1.47 -9.77 21.75
CA GLY A 386 1.66 -8.85 20.64
C GLY A 386 3.09 -8.97 20.13
N ASP A 387 3.27 -9.51 18.93
CA ASP A 387 4.57 -9.73 18.30
C ASP A 387 4.85 -8.60 17.30
N ALA A 388 6.13 -8.36 16.99
CA ALA A 388 6.46 -7.49 15.87
C ALA A 388 6.05 -8.17 14.55
N PHE A 389 5.75 -7.38 13.51
CA PHE A 389 5.57 -7.92 12.16
C PHE A 389 6.51 -7.26 11.15
N VAL A 390 6.82 -7.98 10.08
CA VAL A 390 7.52 -7.45 8.90
C VAL A 390 6.81 -7.94 7.65
N THR A 391 6.30 -7.00 6.86
CA THR A 391 5.50 -7.23 5.66
C THR A 391 6.16 -6.55 4.47
N LYS A 392 6.23 -7.24 3.33
CA LYS A 392 6.62 -6.66 2.04
C LYS A 392 5.43 -6.72 1.08
N ILE A 393 5.05 -5.59 0.50
CA ILE A 393 3.94 -5.41 -0.44
C ILE A 393 4.51 -5.09 -1.82
N ASN A 394 3.93 -5.64 -2.88
CA ASN A 394 4.35 -5.37 -4.25
C ASN A 394 4.13 -3.90 -4.64
N ALA A 395 4.84 -3.42 -5.66
CA ALA A 395 4.76 -2.03 -6.12
C ALA A 395 3.38 -1.55 -6.62
N ALA A 396 2.43 -2.47 -6.76
CA ALA A 396 1.05 -2.19 -7.14
C ALA A 396 0.07 -2.21 -5.95
N GLY A 397 0.50 -2.55 -4.73
CA GLY A 397 -0.35 -2.61 -3.54
C GLY A 397 -1.39 -3.74 -3.49
N THR A 398 -1.38 -4.62 -4.49
CA THR A 398 -2.38 -5.67 -4.71
C THR A 398 -2.04 -6.99 -4.02
N ALA A 399 -0.77 -7.22 -3.67
CA ALA A 399 -0.33 -8.49 -3.09
C ALA A 399 0.85 -8.34 -2.13
N LEU A 400 0.88 -9.20 -1.11
CA LEU A 400 2.07 -9.42 -0.30
C LEU A 400 3.12 -10.20 -1.09
N VAL A 401 4.37 -9.74 -1.04
CA VAL A 401 5.57 -10.47 -1.47
C VAL A 401 5.99 -11.43 -0.35
N TYR A 402 5.97 -10.96 0.90
CA TYR A 402 6.03 -11.79 2.10
C TYR A 402 5.38 -11.08 3.29
N SER A 403 5.06 -11.81 4.35
CA SER A 403 4.70 -11.25 5.64
C SER A 403 4.91 -12.28 6.75
N THR A 404 5.54 -11.85 7.85
CA THR A 404 5.98 -12.69 8.96
C THR A 404 5.80 -11.96 10.30
N TYR A 405 5.56 -12.73 11.36
CA TYR A 405 5.78 -12.25 12.73
C TYR A 405 7.29 -12.25 13.05
N LEU A 406 7.66 -11.61 14.15
CA LEU A 406 8.99 -11.63 14.77
C LEU A 406 8.82 -11.39 16.27
N GLY A 407 8.81 -12.45 17.08
CA GLY A 407 8.57 -12.33 18.52
C GLY A 407 8.77 -13.61 19.32
N GLY A 408 8.74 -13.45 20.64
CA GLY A 408 8.82 -14.47 21.68
C GLY A 408 7.54 -14.55 22.50
N SER A 409 7.64 -14.92 23.77
CA SER A 409 6.49 -15.24 24.62
C SER A 409 5.75 -14.04 25.23
N ARG A 410 6.21 -12.80 25.03
CA ARG A 410 5.71 -11.60 25.72
C ARG A 410 5.21 -10.53 24.76
N SER A 411 5.76 -9.32 24.79
CA SER A 411 5.38 -8.26 23.87
C SER A 411 6.61 -7.71 23.19
N ASP A 412 6.56 -7.70 21.86
CA ASP A 412 7.64 -7.34 20.96
C ASP A 412 7.09 -6.33 19.95
N THR A 413 7.76 -5.20 19.77
CA THR A 413 7.30 -4.08 18.93
C THR A 413 8.44 -3.61 18.06
N ALA A 414 8.28 -3.71 16.75
CA ALA A 414 9.17 -3.03 15.81
C ALA A 414 8.72 -1.59 15.60
N THR A 415 9.65 -0.64 15.70
CA THR A 415 9.41 0.81 15.64
C THR A 415 9.91 1.43 14.35
N ALA A 416 11.00 0.91 13.78
CA ALA A 416 11.61 1.42 12.56
C ALA A 416 12.18 0.30 11.69
N ILE A 417 12.19 0.56 10.37
CA ILE A 417 12.70 -0.34 9.33
C ILE A 417 13.58 0.41 8.34
N ALA A 418 14.66 -0.24 7.91
CA ALA A 418 15.52 0.16 6.80
C ALA A 418 15.70 -1.03 5.83
N VAL A 419 16.06 -0.76 4.58
CA VAL A 419 16.18 -1.79 3.54
C VAL A 419 17.51 -1.61 2.80
N SER A 420 18.28 -2.69 2.65
CA SER A 420 19.54 -2.67 1.92
C SER A 420 19.34 -2.67 0.40
N ALA A 421 20.40 -2.38 -0.36
CA ALA A 421 20.40 -2.53 -1.82
C ALA A 421 20.16 -3.98 -2.32
N SER A 422 20.34 -4.99 -1.46
CA SER A 422 19.95 -6.39 -1.72
C SER A 422 18.47 -6.69 -1.45
N GLY A 423 17.72 -5.73 -0.88
CA GLY A 423 16.32 -5.89 -0.50
C GLY A 423 16.10 -6.59 0.84
N ASP A 424 17.16 -6.77 1.65
CA ASP A 424 17.05 -7.35 2.99
C ASP A 424 16.52 -6.29 3.97
N ALA A 425 15.65 -6.69 4.90
CA ALA A 425 14.96 -5.78 5.82
C ALA A 425 15.65 -5.75 7.19
N PHE A 426 16.05 -4.56 7.62
CA PHE A 426 16.68 -4.28 8.90
C PHE A 426 15.67 -3.62 9.82
N VAL A 427 15.44 -4.18 11.00
CA VAL A 427 14.37 -3.77 11.91
C VAL A 427 14.92 -3.57 13.32
N THR A 428 14.49 -2.49 13.97
CA THR A 428 14.70 -2.26 15.40
C THR A 428 13.39 -2.00 16.11
N GLY A 429 13.44 -2.05 17.44
CA GLY A 429 12.27 -1.98 18.28
C GLY A 429 12.60 -2.27 19.73
N THR A 430 11.57 -2.65 20.49
CA THR A 430 11.67 -3.09 21.89
C THR A 430 11.11 -4.50 22.02
N THR A 431 11.80 -5.33 22.80
CA THR A 431 11.32 -6.66 23.21
C THR A 431 11.21 -6.72 24.73
N THR A 432 10.18 -7.40 25.22
CA THR A 432 10.08 -7.82 26.64
C THR A 432 10.21 -9.33 26.80
N SER A 433 10.48 -10.05 25.70
CA SER A 433 10.54 -11.50 25.59
C SER A 433 11.96 -11.98 25.84
N ALA A 434 12.20 -12.73 26.92
CA ALA A 434 13.50 -13.37 27.17
C ALA A 434 13.83 -14.51 26.17
N ASP A 435 12.83 -14.93 25.39
CA ASP A 435 12.90 -15.87 24.28
C ASP A 435 12.67 -15.19 22.91
N PHE A 436 12.94 -13.88 22.80
CA PHE A 436 12.94 -13.18 21.51
C PHE A 436 13.89 -13.90 20.53
N PRO A 437 13.55 -14.00 19.23
CA PRO A 437 14.35 -14.79 18.31
C PRO A 437 15.73 -14.16 18.06
N THR A 438 16.76 -14.72 18.69
CA THR A 438 18.18 -14.43 18.38
C THR A 438 18.68 -15.45 17.36
N ALA A 439 19.50 -15.02 16.41
CA ALA A 439 19.94 -15.86 15.30
C ALA A 439 21.09 -16.82 15.68
N SER A 440 20.85 -17.73 16.62
CA SER A 440 21.85 -18.71 17.07
C SER A 440 22.02 -19.87 16.07
N THR A 441 22.56 -19.61 14.87
CA THR A 441 23.11 -20.65 13.98
C THR A 441 24.55 -20.34 13.59
N ALA A 442 25.38 -21.38 13.45
CA ALA A 442 26.83 -21.33 13.67
C ALA A 442 27.71 -20.58 12.62
N THR A 443 27.16 -19.58 11.91
CA THR A 443 27.89 -18.73 10.95
C THR A 443 27.72 -17.22 11.17
N THR A 444 26.70 -16.79 11.91
CA THR A 444 26.49 -15.39 12.36
C THR A 444 26.01 -15.44 13.80
N GLY A 445 26.81 -14.91 14.74
CA GLY A 445 26.44 -14.87 16.16
C GLY A 445 25.59 -13.65 16.48
N ALA A 446 24.75 -13.72 17.51
CA ALA A 446 24.16 -12.55 18.13
C ALA A 446 25.18 -11.90 19.09
N PHE A 447 25.48 -10.61 18.93
CA PHE A 447 26.41 -9.90 19.83
C PHE A 447 25.91 -9.87 21.28
N GLN A 448 24.59 -9.83 21.48
CA GLN A 448 23.94 -10.01 22.77
C GLN A 448 22.80 -11.02 22.62
N ALA A 449 23.07 -12.25 23.05
CA ALA A 449 22.13 -13.38 22.98
C ALA A 449 21.19 -13.49 24.20
N ALA A 450 21.41 -12.68 25.24
CA ALA A 450 20.65 -12.71 26.48
C ALA A 450 19.95 -11.37 26.75
N TYR A 451 18.68 -11.47 27.09
CA TYR A 451 17.82 -10.38 27.53
C TYR A 451 18.30 -9.80 28.88
N GLY A 452 18.51 -8.49 28.94
CA GLY A 452 19.20 -7.80 30.03
C GLY A 452 18.31 -7.35 31.18
N GLY A 453 17.07 -6.91 30.91
CA GLY A 453 16.33 -6.09 31.88
C GLY A 453 14.80 -6.15 31.84
N ASN A 454 14.18 -4.99 31.93
CA ASN A 454 12.72 -4.79 31.97
C ASN A 454 12.11 -4.57 30.57
N GLY A 455 12.97 -4.35 29.57
CA GLY A 455 12.70 -4.31 28.15
C GLY A 455 14.01 -3.97 27.46
N ASP A 456 14.39 -4.70 26.42
CA ASP A 456 15.63 -4.48 25.69
C ASP A 456 15.30 -3.92 24.30
N ALA A 457 16.16 -3.09 23.73
CA ALA A 457 16.09 -2.85 22.29
C ALA A 457 16.46 -4.15 21.55
N PHE A 458 16.09 -4.27 20.28
CA PHE A 458 16.61 -5.34 19.43
C PHE A 458 17.08 -4.81 18.08
N VAL A 459 17.95 -5.57 17.43
CA VAL A 459 18.37 -5.32 16.04
C VAL A 459 18.29 -6.63 15.28
N ALA A 460 17.48 -6.68 14.23
CA ALA A 460 17.22 -7.88 13.43
C ALA A 460 17.37 -7.60 11.93
N GLN A 461 17.92 -8.55 11.19
CA GLN A 461 17.95 -8.53 9.73
C GLN A 461 17.19 -9.75 9.19
N LEU A 462 16.19 -9.52 8.34
CA LEU A 462 15.47 -10.54 7.58
C LEU A 462 15.97 -10.57 6.14
N SER A 463 16.05 -11.77 5.56
CA SER A 463 16.35 -11.93 4.14
C SER A 463 15.28 -11.27 3.26
N SER A 464 15.68 -10.86 2.06
CA SER A 464 14.83 -10.24 1.03
C SER A 464 13.56 -11.01 0.62
N ASP A 465 13.48 -12.30 0.95
CA ASP A 465 12.30 -13.15 0.77
C ASP A 465 11.47 -13.37 2.05
N GLY A 466 11.86 -12.77 3.17
CA GLY A 466 11.22 -12.92 4.49
C GLY A 466 11.34 -14.30 5.12
N SER A 467 12.13 -15.21 4.54
CA SER A 467 12.19 -16.62 4.95
C SER A 467 13.19 -16.92 6.06
N LYS A 468 14.16 -16.03 6.30
CA LYS A 468 15.26 -16.23 7.27
C LYS A 468 15.54 -14.96 8.06
N LEU A 469 15.81 -15.16 9.34
CA LEU A 469 16.51 -14.19 10.18
C LEU A 469 18.02 -14.36 9.97
N VAL A 470 18.65 -13.40 9.29
CA VAL A 470 20.07 -13.43 8.91
C VAL A 470 20.96 -13.19 10.13
N TYR A 471 20.59 -12.20 10.94
CA TYR A 471 21.04 -12.04 12.32
C TYR A 471 19.92 -11.43 13.18
N SER A 472 20.04 -11.58 14.50
CA SER A 472 19.19 -10.88 15.47
C SER A 472 19.82 -10.94 16.85
N SER A 473 19.85 -9.79 17.54
CA SER A 473 20.41 -9.60 18.87
C SER A 473 19.51 -8.70 19.72
N TYR A 474 19.54 -8.89 21.03
CA TYR A 474 19.13 -7.85 21.98
C TYR A 474 20.14 -6.69 21.94
N LEU A 475 19.78 -5.54 22.51
CA LEU A 475 20.65 -4.40 22.73
C LEU A 475 20.13 -3.66 23.97
N GLY A 476 20.68 -3.98 25.15
CA GLY A 476 20.16 -3.46 26.40
C GLY A 476 20.94 -3.87 27.65
N GLY A 477 20.65 -3.17 28.76
CA GLY A 477 21.16 -3.44 30.11
C GLY A 477 20.03 -3.89 31.05
N THR A 478 20.08 -3.52 32.33
CA THR A 478 19.09 -3.95 33.33
C THR A 478 17.83 -3.07 33.43
N GLY A 479 17.84 -1.91 32.77
CA GLY A 479 16.75 -0.94 32.71
C GLY A 479 15.68 -1.31 31.69
N ALA A 480 15.09 -0.28 31.08
CA ALA A 480 14.23 -0.41 29.92
C ALA A 480 14.86 0.38 28.77
N ASP A 481 15.10 -0.30 27.66
CA ASP A 481 15.84 0.20 26.50
C ASP A 481 14.97 0.06 25.25
N PHE A 482 14.92 1.13 24.45
CA PHE A 482 13.95 1.25 23.37
C PHE A 482 14.65 1.59 22.06
N GLY A 483 14.70 0.66 21.11
CA GLY A 483 15.07 0.97 19.72
C GLY A 483 13.97 1.81 19.07
N GLN A 484 14.32 2.97 18.50
CA GLN A 484 13.35 3.94 17.97
C GLN A 484 13.65 4.34 16.52
N GLY A 485 14.92 4.32 16.10
CA GLY A 485 15.32 4.56 14.71
C GLY A 485 16.40 3.59 14.25
N ILE A 486 16.33 3.16 12.99
CA ILE A 486 17.37 2.37 12.32
C ILE A 486 17.70 2.96 10.93
N ALA A 487 18.97 2.90 10.55
CA ALA A 487 19.48 3.17 9.20
C ALA A 487 20.49 2.07 8.81
N VAL A 488 20.77 1.93 7.52
CA VAL A 488 21.74 0.96 6.99
C VAL A 488 22.63 1.66 5.95
N ASP A 489 23.93 1.39 5.99
CA ASP A 489 24.88 1.94 5.01
C ASP A 489 25.03 1.04 3.76
N SER A 490 25.87 1.46 2.81
CA SER A 490 26.18 0.66 1.62
C SER A 490 27.03 -0.60 1.90
N SER A 491 27.64 -0.70 3.08
CA SER A 491 28.43 -1.86 3.54
C SER A 491 27.54 -2.94 4.16
N GLY A 492 26.32 -2.59 4.56
CA GLY A 492 25.38 -3.44 5.29
C GLY A 492 25.46 -3.31 6.81
N ASN A 493 26.21 -2.34 7.35
CA ASN A 493 26.24 -2.03 8.77
C ASN A 493 24.93 -1.31 9.16
N ALA A 494 24.39 -1.65 10.32
CA ALA A 494 23.12 -1.10 10.81
C ALA A 494 23.35 -0.11 11.96
N TYR A 495 22.83 1.10 11.81
CA TYR A 495 22.97 2.20 12.76
C TYR A 495 21.65 2.36 13.51
N VAL A 496 21.68 2.29 14.84
CA VAL A 496 20.49 2.27 15.70
C VAL A 496 20.56 3.39 16.71
N THR A 497 19.42 4.08 16.90
CA THR A 497 19.22 5.05 17.98
C THR A 497 17.95 4.75 18.75
N GLY A 498 17.87 5.33 19.94
CA GLY A 498 16.80 5.08 20.89
C GLY A 498 17.00 5.80 22.20
N SER A 499 16.33 5.31 23.24
CA SER A 499 16.48 5.76 24.63
C SER A 499 16.74 4.58 25.57
N THR A 500 17.66 4.74 26.51
CA THR A 500 18.09 3.74 27.48
C THR A 500 17.93 4.24 28.92
N GLN A 501 17.26 3.45 29.77
CA GLN A 501 17.23 3.66 31.23
C GLN A 501 18.29 2.79 31.94
N SER A 502 19.08 2.03 31.18
CA SER A 502 20.12 1.17 31.70
C SER A 502 21.40 1.94 31.97
N VAL A 503 21.86 1.97 33.23
CA VAL A 503 23.21 2.48 33.59
C VAL A 503 24.35 1.57 33.10
N ASN A 504 24.01 0.36 32.64
CA ASN A 504 24.91 -0.66 32.11
C ASN A 504 24.57 -1.02 30.65
N PHE A 505 24.01 -0.08 29.88
CA PHE A 505 23.80 -0.27 28.45
C PHE A 505 25.12 -0.66 27.74
N PRO A 506 25.10 -1.55 26.73
CA PRO A 506 26.32 -1.96 26.03
C PRO A 506 27.00 -0.78 25.33
N THR A 507 28.12 -0.31 25.88
CA THR A 507 29.01 0.68 25.25
C THR A 507 30.31 0.04 24.81
N CYS A 508 30.97 0.63 23.82
CA CYS A 508 32.27 0.17 23.32
C CYS A 508 33.38 1.19 23.60
N PRO A 509 34.61 0.77 23.96
CA PRO A 509 35.09 -0.60 24.04
C PRO A 509 34.51 -1.36 25.24
N GLY A 510 34.04 -2.58 24.97
CA GLY A 510 33.45 -3.49 25.95
C GLY A 510 34.01 -4.90 25.78
N PRO A 511 33.35 -5.94 26.32
CA PRO A 511 33.74 -7.33 26.08
C PRO A 511 33.80 -7.66 24.58
N GLU A 512 34.84 -8.38 24.13
CA GLU A 512 35.03 -8.73 22.70
C GLU A 512 33.88 -9.58 22.12
N SER A 513 33.06 -10.21 22.96
CA SER A 513 31.83 -10.90 22.54
C SER A 513 30.71 -9.96 22.10
N ILE A 514 30.80 -8.67 22.47
CA ILE A 514 29.82 -7.62 22.15
C ILE A 514 30.43 -6.58 21.21
N CYS A 515 31.62 -6.06 21.54
CA CYS A 515 32.28 -4.98 20.79
C CYS A 515 33.41 -5.51 19.91
N ALA A 516 33.67 -4.85 18.79
CA ALA A 516 34.86 -5.08 17.98
C ALA A 516 36.14 -4.71 18.75
N ALA A 517 37.22 -5.49 18.58
CA ALA A 517 38.48 -5.27 19.30
C ALA A 517 39.19 -3.93 18.99
N ALA A 518 38.74 -3.21 17.95
CA ALA A 518 39.25 -1.91 17.53
C ALA A 518 38.22 -0.77 17.69
N SER A 519 37.11 -0.99 18.40
CA SER A 519 36.15 0.07 18.74
C SER A 519 36.85 1.22 19.47
N PRO A 520 36.56 2.49 19.15
CA PRO A 520 37.09 3.63 19.90
C PRO A 520 36.31 3.88 21.21
N PRO A 521 36.83 4.75 22.10
CA PRO A 521 36.10 5.25 23.27
C PRO A 521 34.69 5.76 22.93
N PRO A 522 33.68 5.54 23.79
CA PRO A 522 32.35 6.09 23.58
C PRO A 522 32.37 7.59 23.90
N LEU A 523 31.38 8.35 23.41
CA LEU A 523 31.19 9.76 23.80
C LEU A 523 31.02 9.84 25.31
N HIS A 524 30.04 9.10 25.85
CA HIS A 524 29.79 8.91 27.28
C HIS A 524 29.72 7.40 27.57
N ALA A 525 30.32 6.95 28.68
CA ALA A 525 30.41 5.55 29.07
C ALA A 525 29.31 5.08 30.05
N SER A 526 28.53 6.02 30.58
CA SER A 526 27.41 5.80 31.52
C SER A 526 26.27 6.76 31.17
N SER A 527 25.05 6.41 31.58
CA SER A 527 23.92 7.36 31.60
C SER A 527 24.13 8.36 32.74
N ASP A 528 23.98 9.64 32.42
CA ASP A 528 24.08 10.75 33.38
C ASP A 528 22.70 11.25 33.83
N GLY A 529 21.62 10.85 33.14
CA GLY A 529 20.22 11.16 33.44
C GLY A 529 19.40 9.97 33.95
N SER A 530 18.07 10.09 33.88
CA SER A 530 17.11 9.01 34.18
C SER A 530 16.75 8.15 32.96
N SER A 531 17.13 8.62 31.77
CA SER A 531 17.01 7.97 30.48
C SER A 531 17.85 8.78 29.51
N ASP A 532 18.86 8.20 28.89
CA ASP A 532 19.70 8.92 27.91
C ASP A 532 19.36 8.42 26.50
N ALA A 533 19.62 9.21 25.46
CA ALA A 533 19.61 8.65 24.10
C ALA A 533 20.83 7.75 23.91
N PHE A 534 20.80 6.86 22.92
CA PHE A 534 21.98 6.08 22.52
C PHE A 534 22.19 6.10 21.01
N VAL A 535 23.43 5.80 20.59
CA VAL A 535 23.80 5.56 19.20
C VAL A 535 24.71 4.34 19.15
N ALA A 536 24.35 3.35 18.35
CA ALA A 536 25.14 2.13 18.15
C ALA A 536 25.24 1.77 16.66
N GLU A 537 26.42 1.32 16.23
CA GLU A 537 26.63 0.71 14.91
C GLU A 537 26.84 -0.80 15.09
N VAL A 538 26.04 -1.61 14.41
CA VAL A 538 26.17 -3.06 14.32
C VAL A 538 26.84 -3.42 13.01
N ASN A 539 27.87 -4.27 13.04
CA ASN A 539 28.55 -4.70 11.83
C ASN A 539 27.64 -5.52 10.89
N PHE A 540 27.98 -5.58 9.59
CA PHE A 540 27.20 -6.29 8.56
C PHE A 540 26.96 -7.79 8.81
N THR A 541 27.70 -8.42 9.72
CA THR A 541 27.49 -9.82 10.14
C THR A 541 26.54 -9.96 11.33
N GLY A 542 26.10 -8.86 11.95
CA GLY A 542 25.25 -8.83 13.14
C GLY A 542 25.93 -9.29 14.41
N SER A 543 27.25 -9.50 14.39
CA SER A 543 27.98 -10.27 15.39
C SER A 543 28.72 -9.44 16.42
N GLN A 544 28.97 -8.16 16.14
CA GLN A 544 29.60 -7.21 17.05
C GLN A 544 29.09 -5.78 16.79
N LEU A 545 29.09 -4.98 17.85
CA LEU A 545 29.01 -3.52 17.78
C LEU A 545 30.35 -2.96 17.30
N VAL A 546 30.33 -2.12 16.27
CA VAL A 546 31.49 -1.36 15.79
C VAL A 546 31.79 -0.22 16.75
N TYR A 547 30.76 0.52 17.16
CA TYR A 547 30.76 1.42 18.30
C TYR A 547 29.38 1.41 18.99
N SER A 548 29.33 1.85 20.24
CA SER A 548 28.08 2.13 20.95
C SER A 548 28.33 3.10 22.10
N THR A 549 27.45 4.10 22.24
CA THR A 549 27.59 5.21 23.19
C THR A 549 26.24 5.72 23.67
N TYR A 550 26.21 6.25 24.89
CA TYR A 550 25.14 7.18 25.31
C TYR A 550 25.31 8.53 24.59
N LEU A 551 24.20 9.27 24.48
CA LEU A 551 24.10 10.62 23.94
C LEU A 551 23.05 11.38 24.79
N GLY A 552 23.51 12.03 25.86
CA GLY A 552 22.61 12.66 26.83
C GLY A 552 23.37 13.53 27.83
N GLY A 553 22.61 14.24 28.66
CA GLY A 553 23.07 15.05 29.78
C GLY A 553 22.49 14.56 31.10
N THR A 554 22.15 15.47 32.02
CA THR A 554 21.72 15.12 33.40
C THR A 554 20.21 14.89 33.58
N GLN A 555 19.42 14.97 32.52
CA GLN A 555 17.97 14.72 32.54
C GLN A 555 17.58 13.69 31.48
N ALA A 556 16.27 13.53 31.21
CA ALA A 556 15.81 12.60 30.20
C ALA A 556 16.13 13.09 28.77
N ASP A 557 16.69 12.21 27.95
CA ASP A 557 17.03 12.43 26.55
C ASP A 557 16.56 11.23 25.71
N VAL A 558 16.03 11.48 24.51
CA VAL A 558 15.38 10.46 23.69
C VAL A 558 15.76 10.61 22.22
N GLY A 559 16.48 9.63 21.65
CA GLY A 559 16.87 9.60 20.24
C GLY A 559 15.80 8.96 19.37
N ARG A 560 15.05 9.76 18.60
CA ARG A 560 13.86 9.29 17.87
C ARG A 560 14.14 8.73 16.50
N ALA A 561 15.08 9.31 15.76
CA ALA A 561 15.37 8.88 14.39
C ALA A 561 16.84 9.08 14.04
N ILE A 562 17.33 8.22 13.13
CA ILE A 562 18.71 8.18 12.65
C ILE A 562 18.76 8.09 11.12
N ARG A 563 19.78 8.71 10.53
CA ARG A 563 20.21 8.52 9.14
C ARG A 563 21.73 8.39 9.10
N VAL A 564 22.26 7.79 8.04
CA VAL A 564 23.70 7.66 7.82
C VAL A 564 24.07 8.25 6.46
N ASP A 565 25.19 8.96 6.37
CA ASP A 565 25.72 9.46 5.09
C ASP A 565 26.64 8.43 4.39
N ALA A 566 27.11 8.78 3.19
CA ALA A 566 28.03 7.92 2.43
C ALA A 566 29.46 7.82 3.03
N SER A 567 29.76 8.58 4.09
CA SER A 567 31.01 8.52 4.84
C SER A 567 30.90 7.65 6.10
N GLY A 568 29.68 7.22 6.47
CA GLY A 568 29.37 6.49 7.70
C GLY A 568 28.98 7.38 8.89
N ASN A 569 28.88 8.70 8.74
CA ASN A 569 28.47 9.58 9.85
C ASN A 569 26.98 9.41 10.15
N ALA A 570 26.64 9.29 11.43
CA ALA A 570 25.28 9.05 11.91
C ALA A 570 24.62 10.36 12.38
N TYR A 571 23.54 10.75 11.71
CA TYR A 571 22.74 11.94 11.99
C TYR A 571 21.53 11.53 12.82
N VAL A 572 21.41 12.06 14.04
CA VAL A 572 20.40 11.70 15.02
C VAL A 572 19.57 12.93 15.39
N THR A 573 18.25 12.76 15.47
CA THR A 573 17.35 13.75 16.07
C THR A 573 16.49 13.11 17.16
N GLY A 574 15.93 13.96 18.01
CA GLY A 574 15.15 13.56 19.16
C GLY A 574 14.76 14.78 19.98
N TYR A 575 14.57 14.58 21.28
CA TYR A 575 14.32 15.66 22.23
C TYR A 575 15.05 15.45 23.55
N THR A 576 15.33 16.57 24.23
CA THR A 576 16.21 16.64 25.38
C THR A 576 15.62 17.56 26.46
N PHE A 577 15.49 17.03 27.68
CA PHE A 577 15.23 17.82 28.89
C PHE A 577 16.54 18.34 29.52
N SER A 578 17.68 17.85 29.05
CA SER A 578 19.01 18.20 29.58
C SER A 578 19.42 19.62 29.19
N PRO A 579 19.79 20.50 30.14
CA PRO A 579 20.42 21.79 29.81
C PRO A 579 21.89 21.63 29.42
N ASN A 580 22.48 20.47 29.70
CA ASN A 580 23.87 20.10 29.45
C ASN A 580 24.02 18.97 28.42
N PHE A 581 23.08 18.87 27.46
CA PHE A 581 23.18 17.91 26.36
C PHE A 581 24.53 18.07 25.63
N PRO A 582 25.15 17.01 25.07
CA PRO A 582 26.45 17.09 24.42
C PRO A 582 26.44 18.06 23.24
N MET A 583 27.31 19.09 23.27
CA MET A 583 27.34 20.19 22.30
C MET A 583 28.75 20.35 21.70
N THR A 584 28.81 21.01 20.54
CA THR A 584 30.08 21.36 19.86
C THR A 584 30.38 22.86 19.99
N LEU A 585 31.52 23.33 19.45
CA LEU A 585 32.01 24.71 19.64
C LEU A 585 31.23 25.79 18.87
N SER A 586 30.32 25.44 17.96
CA SER A 586 29.55 26.40 17.15
C SER A 586 28.17 25.84 16.75
N PRO A 587 27.28 25.57 17.73
CA PRO A 587 25.93 25.09 17.46
C PRO A 587 25.06 26.21 16.87
N LEU A 588 24.00 25.84 16.14
CA LEU A 588 22.93 26.76 15.74
C LEU A 588 22.26 27.40 16.97
N GLN A 589 22.02 26.59 18.01
CA GLN A 589 21.47 26.97 19.30
C GLN A 589 22.24 26.22 20.39
N GLY A 590 22.98 26.96 21.23
CA GLY A 590 23.90 26.41 22.23
C GLY A 590 23.32 26.18 23.63
N SER A 591 22.03 26.45 23.82
CA SER A 591 21.32 26.26 25.08
C SER A 591 19.88 25.84 24.84
N ASN A 592 19.40 24.91 25.65
CA ASN A 592 17.99 24.54 25.76
C ASN A 592 17.17 25.80 26.11
N ALA A 593 16.22 26.17 25.26
CA ALA A 593 15.40 27.38 25.39
C ALA A 593 14.11 27.11 26.20
N GLY A 594 13.61 25.87 26.15
CA GLY A 594 12.45 25.38 26.89
C GLY A 594 12.50 23.84 26.96
N PRO A 595 12.50 23.20 28.15
CA PRO A 595 12.60 21.75 28.23
C PRO A 595 11.21 21.08 28.05
N PRO A 596 11.06 20.10 27.13
CA PRO A 596 12.08 19.56 26.24
C PRO A 596 12.24 20.40 24.95
N ASP A 597 13.48 20.51 24.48
CA ASP A 597 13.83 21.05 23.16
C ASP A 597 14.16 19.90 22.21
N ALA A 598 14.03 20.10 20.90
CA ALA A 598 14.56 19.14 19.93
C ALA A 598 16.11 19.23 19.90
N PHE A 599 16.78 18.14 19.48
CA PHE A 599 18.21 18.18 19.18
C PHE A 599 18.51 17.63 17.78
N VAL A 600 19.65 18.05 17.23
CA VAL A 600 20.22 17.51 16.00
C VAL A 600 21.72 17.29 16.21
N SER A 601 22.17 16.05 16.05
CA SER A 601 23.56 15.64 16.29
C SER A 601 24.10 14.85 15.10
N GLU A 602 25.34 15.10 14.70
CA GLU A 602 26.11 14.24 13.80
C GLU A 602 27.21 13.56 14.61
N VAL A 603 27.13 12.24 14.74
CA VAL A 603 28.18 11.38 15.29
C VAL A 603 29.09 10.97 14.13
N LYS A 604 30.41 11.13 14.29
CA LYS A 604 31.37 10.73 13.25
C LYS A 604 31.31 9.23 12.98
N ALA A 605 31.74 8.82 11.79
CA ALA A 605 31.76 7.43 11.34
C ALA A 605 32.54 6.44 12.23
N ASP A 606 33.40 6.91 13.14
CA ASP A 606 34.06 6.06 14.14
C ASP A 606 33.30 5.97 15.48
N GLY A 607 32.30 6.83 15.72
CA GLY A 607 31.58 6.92 16.99
C GLY A 607 32.31 7.70 18.11
N SER A 608 33.55 8.15 17.86
CA SER A 608 34.45 8.69 18.91
C SER A 608 34.19 10.15 19.30
N ALA A 609 33.52 10.91 18.43
CA ALA A 609 33.23 12.33 18.62
C ALA A 609 32.00 12.77 17.82
N LEU A 610 31.37 13.84 18.30
CA LEU A 610 30.40 14.60 17.51
C LEU A 610 31.13 15.45 16.46
N ALA A 611 30.59 15.50 15.24
CA ALA A 611 31.00 16.44 14.20
C ALA A 611 30.31 17.80 14.43
N PHE A 612 28.99 17.79 14.67
CA PHE A 612 28.25 18.87 15.28
C PHE A 612 27.15 18.33 16.23
N SER A 613 26.63 19.21 17.07
CA SER A 613 25.40 18.99 17.84
C SER A 613 24.80 20.35 18.20
N THR A 614 23.48 20.45 18.18
CA THR A 614 22.71 21.67 18.47
C THR A 614 21.34 21.35 19.07
N TYR A 615 20.81 22.25 19.89
CA TYR A 615 19.39 22.29 20.19
C TYR A 615 18.61 22.87 18.98
N LEU A 616 17.29 22.72 18.99
CA LEU A 616 16.37 23.33 18.04
C LEU A 616 15.00 23.51 18.72
N GLY A 617 14.73 24.70 19.24
CA GLY A 617 13.46 25.02 19.89
C GLY A 617 13.39 26.43 20.47
N GLY A 618 12.28 26.73 21.12
CA GLY A 618 11.92 28.00 21.74
C GLY A 618 11.56 27.82 23.22
N SER A 619 10.64 28.63 23.74
CA SER A 619 10.30 28.66 25.17
C SER A 619 9.33 27.57 25.68
N GLY A 620 8.78 26.76 24.78
CA GLY A 620 7.75 25.74 25.04
C GLY A 620 8.28 24.30 25.06
N ASP A 621 7.41 23.36 24.66
CA ASP A 621 7.73 21.95 24.45
C ASP A 621 7.90 21.70 22.94
N ASP A 622 9.13 21.43 22.52
CA ASP A 622 9.53 21.24 21.12
C ASP A 622 10.25 19.90 20.95
N ARG A 623 9.80 19.06 20.00
CA ARG A 623 10.30 17.68 19.88
C ARG A 623 10.58 17.26 18.46
N GLY A 624 11.82 16.87 18.18
CA GLY A 624 12.20 16.21 16.92
C GLY A 624 11.74 14.77 16.92
N PHE A 625 10.99 14.37 15.88
CA PHE A 625 10.51 13.00 15.71
C PHE A 625 11.16 12.26 14.54
N ALA A 626 11.51 12.96 13.46
CA ALA A 626 12.19 12.33 12.32
C ALA A 626 13.20 13.25 11.63
N ILE A 627 14.20 12.59 11.03
CA ILE A 627 15.31 13.21 10.30
C ILE A 627 15.47 12.58 8.91
N ALA A 628 15.74 13.41 7.92
CA ALA A 628 16.09 13.02 6.55
C ALA A 628 17.29 13.84 6.05
N LEU A 629 18.02 13.31 5.07
CA LEU A 629 19.16 13.96 4.43
C LEU A 629 18.89 14.07 2.93
N ASP A 630 19.27 15.18 2.30
CA ASP A 630 19.34 15.25 0.83
C ASP A 630 20.75 14.92 0.29
N THR A 631 20.88 14.83 -1.04
CA THR A 631 22.15 14.49 -1.70
C THR A 631 23.26 15.53 -1.55
N SER A 632 22.95 16.72 -1.01
CA SER A 632 23.95 17.74 -0.62
C SER A 632 24.42 17.60 0.84
N GLY A 633 23.85 16.66 1.59
CA GLY A 633 24.03 16.53 3.03
C GLY A 633 23.24 17.55 3.84
N SER A 634 22.29 18.28 3.25
CA SER A 634 21.41 19.15 4.05
C SER A 634 20.46 18.30 4.89
N ILE A 635 20.21 18.74 6.11
CA ILE A 635 19.51 17.95 7.15
C ILE A 635 18.11 18.49 7.31
N TYR A 636 17.10 17.63 7.27
CA TYR A 636 15.70 17.99 7.40
C TYR A 636 15.13 17.33 8.65
N VAL A 637 14.51 18.10 9.53
CA VAL A 637 13.92 17.63 10.77
C VAL A 637 12.45 18.03 10.81
N THR A 638 11.60 17.09 11.21
CA THR A 638 10.18 17.35 11.52
C THR A 638 9.86 16.96 12.95
N GLY A 639 8.83 17.59 13.50
CA GLY A 639 8.40 17.33 14.87
C GLY A 639 7.09 18.00 15.22
N ILE A 640 6.92 18.29 16.51
CA ILE A 640 5.91 19.22 17.04
C ILE A 640 6.60 20.36 17.78
N SER A 641 6.00 21.54 17.75
CA SER A 641 6.42 22.71 18.52
C SER A 641 5.24 23.39 19.20
N GLN A 642 5.31 23.55 20.53
CA GLN A 642 4.37 24.37 21.31
C GLN A 642 4.88 25.81 21.51
N SER A 643 6.11 26.11 21.10
CA SER A 643 6.73 27.42 21.21
C SER A 643 6.09 28.48 20.31
N THR A 644 5.94 29.70 20.83
CA THR A 644 5.56 30.89 20.03
C THR A 644 6.77 31.59 19.41
N ASP A 645 7.97 31.22 19.87
CA ASP A 645 9.28 31.76 19.52
C ASP A 645 10.21 30.68 18.92
N PHE A 646 9.64 29.59 18.39
CA PHE A 646 10.39 28.56 17.68
C PHE A 646 11.25 29.16 16.54
N PRO A 647 12.49 28.71 16.33
CA PRO A 647 13.37 29.24 15.29
C PRO A 647 12.80 29.06 13.87
N THR A 648 12.15 30.09 13.33
CA THR A 648 11.64 30.14 11.95
C THR A 648 12.49 31.05 11.06
N THR A 649 12.43 30.86 9.74
CA THR A 649 13.09 31.73 8.76
C THR A 649 12.13 32.73 8.15
N SER A 650 12.62 33.93 7.80
CA SER A 650 11.80 35.03 7.26
C SER A 650 11.01 34.72 5.97
N ALA A 651 11.41 33.69 5.21
CA ALA A 651 10.72 33.23 4.00
C ALA A 651 9.89 31.94 4.22
N ALA A 652 9.62 31.57 5.47
CA ALA A 652 8.82 30.39 5.83
C ALA A 652 7.39 30.49 5.30
N TRP A 653 6.81 29.32 4.96
CA TRP A 653 5.40 29.18 4.63
C TRP A 653 4.47 29.63 5.76
N GLN A 654 4.76 29.21 7.00
CA GLN A 654 4.11 29.67 8.23
C GLN A 654 5.18 30.04 9.26
N THR A 655 5.12 31.29 9.76
CA THR A 655 6.11 31.86 10.69
C THR A 655 5.70 31.79 12.17
N MET A 656 4.50 31.28 12.48
CA MET A 656 3.95 31.22 13.83
C MET A 656 3.17 29.92 14.02
N ASN A 657 3.19 29.40 15.25
CA ASN A 657 2.25 28.40 15.75
C ASN A 657 0.85 29.02 15.84
N HIS A 658 -0.16 28.35 15.30
CA HIS A 658 -1.56 28.78 15.29
C HIS A 658 -2.47 27.99 16.27
N GLY A 659 -1.93 26.93 16.87
CA GLY A 659 -2.69 25.95 17.65
C GLY A 659 -2.20 25.77 19.09
N GLN A 660 -2.44 24.56 19.61
CA GLN A 660 -1.89 24.06 20.88
C GLN A 660 -0.48 23.49 20.73
N GLY A 661 -0.05 23.27 19.49
CA GLY A 661 1.24 22.74 19.10
C GLY A 661 1.14 22.32 17.64
N ASP A 662 1.96 22.94 16.79
CA ASP A 662 1.95 22.73 15.35
C ASP A 662 3.14 21.88 14.91
N ALA A 663 3.04 21.22 13.76
CA ALA A 663 4.21 20.55 13.20
C ALA A 663 5.22 21.61 12.76
N PHE A 664 6.51 21.31 12.90
CA PHE A 664 7.57 22.14 12.33
C PHE A 664 8.33 21.35 11.26
N VAL A 665 8.90 22.06 10.28
CA VAL A 665 9.83 21.50 9.29
C VAL A 665 11.03 22.43 9.16
N SER A 666 12.19 21.97 9.61
CA SER A 666 13.44 22.73 9.60
C SER A 666 14.48 22.05 8.71
N LYS A 667 15.05 22.81 7.77
CA LYS A 667 16.19 22.40 6.96
C LYS A 667 17.45 23.10 7.44
N LEU A 668 18.39 22.37 8.02
CA LEU A 668 19.73 22.84 8.37
C LEU A 668 20.68 22.63 7.19
N ASN A 669 21.71 23.47 7.09
CA ASN A 669 22.82 23.23 6.17
C ASN A 669 23.62 21.96 6.58
N SER A 670 24.48 21.48 5.69
CA SER A 670 25.29 20.25 5.90
C SER A 670 26.33 20.34 7.02
N THR A 671 26.44 21.46 7.74
CA THR A 671 27.31 21.62 8.91
C THR A 671 26.51 21.75 10.21
N GLY A 672 25.18 21.65 10.17
CA GLY A 672 24.28 21.86 11.31
C GLY A 672 24.29 23.28 11.90
N ALA A 673 25.01 24.23 11.30
CA ALA A 673 25.33 25.53 11.89
C ALA A 673 24.36 26.66 11.50
N ALA A 674 23.49 26.44 10.51
CA ALA A 674 22.53 27.43 10.05
C ALA A 674 21.25 26.78 9.50
N LEU A 675 20.10 27.40 9.79
CA LEU A 675 18.84 27.10 9.11
C LEU A 675 18.88 27.65 7.67
N THR A 676 18.68 26.75 6.70
CA THR A 676 18.39 27.09 5.30
C THR A 676 16.94 27.55 5.17
N TYR A 677 16.01 26.82 5.80
CA TYR A 677 14.65 27.27 6.07
C TYR A 677 14.15 26.63 7.39
N SER A 678 13.13 27.23 7.99
CA SER A 678 12.35 26.62 9.07
C SER A 678 10.96 27.22 9.11
N THR A 679 9.93 26.37 9.09
CA THR A 679 8.51 26.74 8.99
C THR A 679 7.66 25.89 9.92
N PHE A 680 6.52 26.44 10.36
CA PHE A 680 5.42 25.64 10.87
C PHE A 680 4.61 24.99 9.73
N LEU A 681 3.78 24.01 10.11
CA LEU A 681 2.80 23.30 9.31
C LEU A 681 1.64 22.89 10.24
N GLY A 682 0.64 23.76 10.39
CA GLY A 682 -0.48 23.54 11.31
C GLY A 682 -1.61 24.56 11.20
N GLY A 683 -2.66 24.31 11.99
CA GLY A 683 -3.91 25.06 12.08
C GLY A 683 -4.28 25.39 13.54
N SER A 684 -5.58 25.39 13.87
CA SER A 684 -6.06 25.90 15.17
C SER A 684 -5.96 24.92 16.36
N ARG A 685 -5.45 23.70 16.18
CA ARG A 685 -5.50 22.63 17.20
C ARG A 685 -4.13 21.98 17.42
N LEU A 686 -4.04 20.65 17.44
CA LEU A 686 -2.81 19.92 17.69
C LEU A 686 -2.43 19.20 16.40
N ASP A 687 -1.29 19.60 15.84
CA ASP A 687 -0.76 19.08 14.59
C ASP A 687 0.68 18.62 14.83
N GLN A 688 1.01 17.39 14.43
CA GLN A 688 2.27 16.74 14.78
C GLN A 688 2.87 16.05 13.55
N GLY A 689 4.08 16.45 13.14
CA GLY A 689 4.83 15.77 12.08
C GLY A 689 5.61 14.59 12.66
N ASN A 690 5.20 13.37 12.33
CA ASN A 690 5.81 12.13 12.85
C ASN A 690 7.00 11.67 12.02
N ALA A 691 6.93 11.81 10.69
CA ALA A 691 7.98 11.35 9.79
C ALA A 691 8.20 12.27 8.60
N ILE A 692 9.45 12.33 8.13
CA ILE A 692 9.90 13.13 6.99
C ILE A 692 10.74 12.29 6.02
N ALA A 693 10.53 12.52 4.72
CA ALA A 693 11.36 12.03 3.63
C ALA A 693 11.60 13.17 2.62
N VAL A 694 12.66 13.06 1.81
CA VAL A 694 13.09 14.14 0.91
C VAL A 694 13.41 13.57 -0.46
N ASP A 695 12.93 14.22 -1.51
CA ASP A 695 13.18 13.78 -2.89
C ASP A 695 14.51 14.29 -3.47
N SER A 696 14.84 13.83 -4.68
CA SER A 696 16.06 14.24 -5.38
C SER A 696 16.11 15.73 -5.79
N SER A 697 14.98 16.45 -5.72
CA SER A 697 14.89 17.89 -5.95
C SER A 697 14.98 18.70 -4.65
N GLY A 698 14.99 18.04 -3.49
CA GLY A 698 15.00 18.67 -2.17
C GLY A 698 13.62 19.07 -1.64
N ASN A 699 12.52 18.56 -2.22
CA ASN A 699 11.18 18.76 -1.63
C ASN A 699 11.05 17.89 -0.38
N ALA A 700 10.51 18.44 0.70
CA ALA A 700 10.30 17.74 1.96
C ALA A 700 8.86 17.21 2.05
N PHE A 701 8.72 15.89 2.16
CA PHE A 701 7.46 15.20 2.36
C PHE A 701 7.31 14.82 3.83
N VAL A 702 6.22 15.27 4.47
CA VAL A 702 5.94 15.06 5.89
C VAL A 702 4.61 14.35 6.05
N THR A 703 4.58 13.34 6.93
CA THR A 703 3.34 12.75 7.44
C THR A 703 3.27 12.88 8.95
N GLY A 704 2.07 12.74 9.48
CA GLY A 704 1.80 13.00 10.88
C GLY A 704 0.34 12.77 11.23
N SER A 705 -0.12 13.48 12.25
CA SER A 705 -1.53 13.53 12.64
C SER A 705 -1.97 14.96 12.92
N THR A 706 -3.18 15.31 12.48
CA THR A 706 -3.78 16.64 12.64
C THR A 706 -5.15 16.54 13.30
N GLN A 707 -5.41 17.35 14.33
CA GLN A 707 -6.75 17.56 14.90
C GLN A 707 -7.41 18.85 14.37
N SER A 708 -6.69 19.64 13.59
CA SER A 708 -7.14 20.93 13.05
C SER A 708 -8.13 20.70 11.91
N GLY A 709 -9.33 21.29 12.00
CA GLY A 709 -10.28 21.31 10.87
C GLY A 709 -9.88 22.33 9.78
N ASP A 710 -8.90 23.17 10.10
CA ASP A 710 -8.28 24.20 9.29
C ASP A 710 -6.80 23.91 9.00
N PHE A 711 -6.39 22.64 9.03
CA PHE A 711 -5.03 22.24 8.64
C PHE A 711 -4.71 22.71 7.20
N PRO A 712 -3.49 23.22 6.92
CA PRO A 712 -3.14 23.73 5.61
C PRO A 712 -3.21 22.65 4.53
N THR A 713 -4.09 22.85 3.54
CA THR A 713 -4.27 21.95 2.38
C THR A 713 -3.86 22.65 1.08
N ALA A 714 -3.36 21.87 0.13
CA ALA A 714 -2.96 22.32 -1.20
C ALA A 714 -3.08 21.15 -2.18
N GLU A 715 -3.80 21.29 -3.29
CA GLU A 715 -3.99 20.20 -4.29
C GLU A 715 -4.46 18.86 -3.67
N ALA A 716 -5.26 18.91 -2.59
CA ALA A 716 -5.48 17.80 -1.65
C ALA A 716 -6.29 16.61 -2.21
N LEU A 717 -5.92 15.38 -1.84
CA LEU A 717 -6.75 14.17 -2.01
C LEU A 717 -8.03 14.18 -1.16
N GLN A 718 -7.94 14.75 0.05
CA GLN A 718 -9.00 14.95 1.01
C GLN A 718 -8.79 16.34 1.61
N ALA A 719 -9.72 17.26 1.34
CA ALA A 719 -9.59 18.69 1.71
C ALA A 719 -10.22 19.05 3.07
N ILE A 720 -10.84 18.09 3.74
CA ILE A 720 -11.60 18.27 4.98
C ILE A 720 -11.17 17.19 5.98
N LEU A 721 -10.98 17.57 7.25
CA LEU A 721 -10.76 16.63 8.35
C LEU A 721 -11.92 15.63 8.42
N GLY A 722 -11.62 14.35 8.25
CA GLY A 722 -12.56 13.25 8.14
C GLY A 722 -13.47 13.27 6.91
N ILE A 723 -14.06 12.12 6.61
CA ILE A 723 -14.85 11.85 5.37
C ILE A 723 -16.22 12.57 5.32
N SER A 724 -16.66 13.18 6.43
CA SER A 724 -17.94 13.91 6.51
C SER A 724 -17.84 15.21 7.32
N GLY A 725 -16.62 15.74 7.50
CA GLY A 725 -16.31 16.69 8.56
C GLY A 725 -16.03 15.98 9.89
N GLY A 726 -15.03 16.47 10.62
CA GLY A 726 -14.35 15.76 11.70
C GLY A 726 -15.31 15.17 12.74
N SER A 727 -15.22 13.86 12.93
CA SER A 727 -16.00 13.14 13.95
C SER A 727 -15.46 13.43 15.35
N SER A 728 -16.31 13.35 16.37
CA SER A 728 -15.93 13.68 17.75
C SER A 728 -15.30 12.50 18.48
N CYS A 729 -14.03 12.61 18.83
CA CYS A 729 -13.33 11.70 19.74
C CYS A 729 -13.53 12.16 21.19
N GLY A 730 -14.76 12.04 21.69
CA GLY A 730 -15.17 12.59 22.99
C GLY A 730 -15.57 14.06 22.87
N THR A 731 -14.81 14.97 23.51
CA THR A 731 -15.06 16.43 23.46
C THR A 731 -14.19 17.16 22.43
N THR A 732 -13.27 16.46 21.76
CA THR A 732 -12.41 17.00 20.70
C THR A 732 -12.73 16.35 19.35
N LEU A 733 -12.22 16.93 18.27
CA LEU A 733 -12.22 16.26 16.97
C LEU A 733 -11.25 15.07 17.03
N CYS A 734 -11.57 14.00 16.31
CA CYS A 734 -10.61 12.94 16.02
C CYS A 734 -9.47 13.49 15.16
N ALA A 735 -8.26 12.95 15.35
CA ALA A 735 -7.14 13.28 14.49
C ALA A 735 -7.21 12.46 13.20
N ASP A 736 -6.93 13.07 12.04
CA ASP A 736 -6.64 12.32 10.81
C ASP A 736 -5.12 12.25 10.62
N ALA A 737 -4.64 11.31 9.79
CA ALA A 737 -3.29 11.45 9.26
C ALA A 737 -3.24 12.62 8.26
N PHE A 738 -2.05 13.10 7.94
CA PHE A 738 -1.85 14.03 6.82
C PHE A 738 -0.65 13.64 5.97
N VAL A 739 -0.61 14.14 4.73
CA VAL A 739 0.59 14.07 3.87
C VAL A 739 0.79 15.45 3.24
N SER A 740 1.95 16.06 3.47
CA SER A 740 2.29 17.40 3.00
C SER A 740 3.64 17.40 2.30
N GLN A 741 3.77 18.16 1.21
CA GLN A 741 4.99 18.39 0.45
C GLN A 741 5.33 19.88 0.48
N LEU A 742 6.47 20.22 1.06
CA LEU A 742 7.05 21.56 1.02
C LEU A 742 8.09 21.65 -0.10
N ASN A 743 8.14 22.80 -0.78
CA ASN A 743 9.16 23.08 -1.78
C ASN A 743 10.57 23.18 -1.15
N PRO A 744 11.67 23.17 -1.94
CA PRO A 744 13.02 23.05 -1.39
C PRO A 744 13.53 24.29 -0.62
N SER A 745 12.75 25.39 -0.66
CA SER A 745 12.97 26.61 0.12
C SER A 745 12.06 26.74 1.35
N GLY A 746 11.17 25.78 1.62
CA GLY A 746 10.23 25.81 2.75
C GLY A 746 9.24 26.96 2.72
N SER A 747 9.03 27.57 1.55
CA SER A 747 8.29 28.81 1.35
C SER A 747 6.93 28.61 0.67
N ALA A 748 6.63 27.38 0.23
CA ALA A 748 5.36 27.01 -0.38
C ALA A 748 5.01 25.55 -0.11
N LEU A 749 3.73 25.32 0.18
CA LEU A 749 3.11 24.01 0.24
C LEU A 749 2.72 23.59 -1.18
N VAL A 750 3.42 22.62 -1.75
CA VAL A 750 3.24 22.13 -3.13
C VAL A 750 2.02 21.20 -3.21
N TYR A 751 1.84 20.40 -2.17
CA TYR A 751 0.74 19.47 -1.98
C TYR A 751 0.51 19.31 -0.48
N SER A 752 -0.74 19.18 -0.03
CA SER A 752 -1.07 18.81 1.34
C SER A 752 -2.51 18.33 1.46
N THR A 753 -2.69 17.18 2.09
CA THR A 753 -3.97 16.48 2.25
C THR A 753 -4.16 15.97 3.67
N TYR A 754 -5.42 15.86 4.10
CA TYR A 754 -5.80 14.89 5.13
C TYR A 754 -5.71 13.46 4.56
N LEU A 755 -5.64 12.46 5.44
CA LEU A 755 -5.66 11.05 5.11
C LEU A 755 -6.33 10.30 6.27
N GLY A 756 -7.66 10.23 6.26
CA GLY A 756 -8.43 9.67 7.37
C GLY A 756 -9.89 9.38 7.04
N GLY A 757 -10.61 8.88 8.03
CA GLY A 757 -12.00 8.43 7.94
C GLY A 757 -12.93 9.16 8.90
N SER A 758 -13.67 8.41 9.72
CA SER A 758 -14.61 8.97 10.71
C SER A 758 -14.20 8.70 12.17
N LYS A 759 -12.96 8.27 12.42
CA LYS A 759 -12.36 8.16 13.75
C LYS A 759 -10.89 8.60 13.70
N ALA A 760 -10.11 8.28 14.73
CA ALA A 760 -8.72 8.66 14.81
C ALA A 760 -7.84 7.82 13.87
N ASP A 761 -7.04 8.51 13.07
CA ASP A 761 -6.08 7.99 12.10
C ASP A 761 -4.74 8.73 12.28
N PHE A 762 -3.61 8.02 12.13
CA PHE A 762 -2.27 8.53 12.45
C PHE A 762 -1.26 8.05 11.41
N GLY A 763 -0.62 8.97 10.67
CA GLY A 763 0.52 8.67 9.82
C GLY A 763 1.77 8.57 10.69
N GLN A 764 2.40 7.40 10.76
CA GLN A 764 3.54 7.13 11.64
C GLN A 764 4.87 7.23 10.88
N ALA A 765 4.90 6.76 9.63
CA ALA A 765 6.10 6.76 8.80
C ALA A 765 5.80 7.11 7.34
N ILE A 766 6.77 7.77 6.69
CA ILE A 766 6.76 8.09 5.26
C ILE A 766 8.09 7.72 4.61
N ALA A 767 8.03 7.15 3.42
CA ALA A 767 9.18 6.87 2.55
C ALA A 767 8.83 7.24 1.11
N LEU A 768 9.82 7.53 0.28
CA LEU A 768 9.62 7.82 -1.15
C LEU A 768 10.17 6.67 -2.01
N ASP A 769 9.51 6.39 -3.13
CA ASP A 769 10.12 5.56 -4.17
C ASP A 769 11.10 6.35 -5.05
N SER A 770 11.71 5.67 -6.04
CA SER A 770 12.67 6.33 -6.95
C SER A 770 12.05 7.35 -7.93
N SER A 771 10.72 7.44 -8.02
CA SER A 771 9.98 8.45 -8.77
C SER A 771 9.71 9.69 -7.92
N GLY A 772 9.76 9.56 -6.59
CA GLY A 772 9.43 10.60 -5.62
C GLY A 772 8.04 10.43 -4.99
N ASP A 773 7.34 9.32 -5.28
CA ASP A 773 5.98 9.12 -4.78
C ASP A 773 6.00 8.74 -3.28
N PRO A 774 5.22 9.41 -2.42
CA PRO A 774 5.17 9.10 -0.99
C PRO A 774 4.34 7.85 -0.65
N TYR A 775 4.95 6.95 0.12
CA TYR A 775 4.33 5.79 0.76
C TYR A 775 4.21 6.09 2.25
N VAL A 776 3.00 5.99 2.79
CA VAL A 776 2.70 6.27 4.20
C VAL A 776 2.19 5.02 4.89
N ALA A 777 2.72 4.73 6.07
CA ALA A 777 2.21 3.68 6.95
C ALA A 777 1.82 4.28 8.30
N GLY A 778 0.84 3.66 8.95
CA GLY A 778 0.31 4.16 10.20
C GLY A 778 -0.80 3.31 10.79
N SER A 779 -1.64 3.93 11.61
CA SER A 779 -2.83 3.29 12.18
C SER A 779 -4.12 4.08 11.98
N THR A 780 -5.22 3.35 11.92
CA THR A 780 -6.57 3.80 11.66
C THR A 780 -7.56 3.07 12.56
N SER A 781 -8.49 3.82 13.16
CA SER A 781 -9.66 3.26 13.87
C SER A 781 -10.96 3.42 13.07
N SER A 782 -10.83 3.98 11.86
CA SER A 782 -11.89 4.34 10.94
C SER A 782 -12.29 3.15 10.07
N THR A 783 -13.50 2.63 10.27
CA THR A 783 -14.11 1.56 9.41
C THR A 783 -14.31 1.97 7.95
N ASN A 784 -13.98 3.22 7.63
CA ASN A 784 -14.14 3.90 6.36
C ASN A 784 -12.87 4.63 5.92
N PHE A 785 -11.70 4.34 6.48
CA PHE A 785 -10.43 4.89 5.98
C PHE A 785 -10.31 4.69 4.45
N PRO A 786 -9.73 5.65 3.70
CA PRO A 786 -9.65 5.64 2.24
C PRO A 786 -8.68 4.58 1.69
N ALA A 787 -9.06 3.30 1.84
CA ALA A 787 -8.51 2.19 1.10
C ALA A 787 -9.21 2.12 -0.27
N ILE A 788 -8.41 2.11 -1.34
CA ILE A 788 -8.91 2.05 -2.72
C ILE A 788 -9.28 0.60 -3.03
N ALA A 789 -10.42 0.39 -3.68
CA ALA A 789 -10.83 -0.96 -4.05
C ALA A 789 -9.88 -1.61 -5.08
N GLY A 790 -9.63 -2.91 -4.92
CA GLY A 790 -8.56 -3.62 -5.63
C GLY A 790 -7.23 -3.74 -4.84
N ALA A 791 -7.08 -2.98 -3.76
CA ALA A 791 -5.96 -3.10 -2.84
C ALA A 791 -5.98 -4.41 -2.02
N TYR A 792 -4.81 -4.83 -1.51
CA TYR A 792 -4.62 -6.13 -0.84
C TYR A 792 -5.66 -6.44 0.26
N GLN A 793 -5.98 -5.46 1.11
CA GLN A 793 -7.14 -5.49 2.00
C GLN A 793 -7.91 -4.17 1.84
N GLY A 794 -9.02 -4.20 1.12
CA GLY A 794 -9.92 -3.05 0.95
C GLY A 794 -10.89 -2.79 2.11
N SER A 795 -10.85 -3.60 3.18
CA SER A 795 -11.73 -3.46 4.35
C SER A 795 -11.07 -3.97 5.63
N LEU A 796 -11.37 -3.34 6.76
CA LEU A 796 -10.92 -3.76 8.10
C LEU A 796 -11.45 -5.15 8.49
N THR A 797 -10.52 -6.01 8.92
CA THR A 797 -10.77 -7.38 9.36
C THR A 797 -10.84 -7.47 10.88
N GLY A 798 -11.97 -7.10 11.50
CA GLY A 798 -12.11 -7.19 12.96
C GLY A 798 -11.57 -5.95 13.68
N ALA A 799 -10.59 -6.10 14.57
CA ALA A 799 -10.00 -5.01 15.34
C ALA A 799 -8.60 -4.58 14.86
N GLY A 800 -8.10 -5.11 13.73
CA GLY A 800 -6.88 -4.64 13.07
C GLY A 800 -6.94 -3.14 12.83
N THR A 801 -5.81 -2.45 12.94
CA THR A 801 -5.78 -0.99 12.84
C THR A 801 -4.64 -0.45 11.98
N ALA A 802 -3.84 -1.27 11.28
CA ALA A 802 -2.74 -0.74 10.45
C ALA A 802 -3.15 -0.49 8.99
N PHE A 803 -2.52 0.50 8.35
CA PHE A 803 -2.75 0.86 6.95
C PHE A 803 -1.43 1.15 6.21
N VAL A 804 -1.47 1.07 4.89
CA VAL A 804 -0.38 1.45 3.97
C VAL A 804 -0.97 2.13 2.73
N ALA A 805 -0.62 3.38 2.47
CA ALA A 805 -1.12 4.15 1.34
C ALA A 805 0.03 4.62 0.44
N LYS A 806 -0.10 4.49 -0.89
CA LYS A 806 0.74 5.22 -1.85
C LYS A 806 -0.03 6.46 -2.29
N VAL A 807 0.48 7.64 -1.97
CA VAL A 807 -0.18 8.92 -2.22
C VAL A 807 0.37 9.51 -3.51
N ASP A 808 -0.41 9.44 -4.59
CA ASP A 808 -0.16 10.12 -5.85
C ASP A 808 -0.96 11.44 -5.90
N SER A 809 -0.42 12.44 -6.58
CA SER A 809 -1.05 13.76 -6.80
C SER A 809 -1.89 13.84 -8.09
N SER A 810 -2.03 12.72 -8.82
CA SER A 810 -2.84 12.66 -10.04
C SER A 810 -4.34 12.84 -9.76
N ASN A 811 -5.03 13.53 -10.67
CA ASN A 811 -6.44 13.91 -10.51
C ASN A 811 -7.39 12.80 -10.98
N THR A 812 -7.81 11.92 -10.06
CA THR A 812 -8.30 10.59 -10.42
C THR A 812 -9.42 10.09 -9.50
N PRO A 813 -10.41 9.32 -10.00
CA PRO A 813 -11.50 8.81 -9.18
C PRO A 813 -11.05 7.60 -8.37
N GLY A 814 -11.34 7.60 -7.06
CA GLY A 814 -11.05 6.50 -6.15
C GLY A 814 -12.28 6.19 -5.31
N ILE A 815 -12.59 4.91 -5.08
CA ILE A 815 -13.74 4.52 -4.27
C ILE A 815 -13.29 3.90 -2.95
N ALA A 816 -14.01 4.20 -1.87
CA ALA A 816 -14.00 3.43 -0.63
C ALA A 816 -15.45 3.10 -0.21
N LEU A 817 -15.64 1.93 0.41
CA LEU A 817 -16.96 1.38 0.75
C LEU A 817 -17.08 1.10 2.26
N ALA A 818 -18.04 1.73 2.90
CA ALA A 818 -18.15 1.77 4.36
C ALA A 818 -19.56 1.42 4.88
N PRO A 819 -19.82 0.18 5.33
CA PRO A 819 -18.94 -0.99 5.27
C PRO A 819 -19.02 -1.71 3.90
N ALA A 820 -17.92 -2.34 3.48
CA ALA A 820 -17.90 -3.24 2.32
C ALA A 820 -18.58 -4.61 2.57
N LYS A 821 -19.08 -4.86 3.78
CA LYS A 821 -19.85 -6.06 4.14
C LYS A 821 -20.97 -5.75 5.11
N VAL A 822 -22.17 -6.25 4.83
CA VAL A 822 -23.39 -6.08 5.66
C VAL A 822 -23.98 -7.44 6.00
N ASN A 823 -24.37 -7.65 7.26
CA ASN A 823 -24.98 -8.90 7.73
C ASN A 823 -26.31 -8.63 8.46
N PHE A 824 -27.42 -9.05 7.86
CA PHE A 824 -28.77 -8.87 8.39
C PHE A 824 -29.14 -9.87 9.50
N GLY A 825 -28.31 -10.87 9.78
CA GLY A 825 -28.59 -11.90 10.78
C GLY A 825 -29.80 -12.77 10.43
N ASN A 826 -30.57 -13.19 11.44
CA ASN A 826 -31.74 -14.04 11.25
C ASN A 826 -32.98 -13.20 10.88
N GLN A 827 -33.58 -13.46 9.71
CA GLN A 827 -34.73 -12.75 9.20
C GLN A 827 -35.88 -13.74 8.84
N PRO A 828 -37.13 -13.52 9.26
CA PRO A 828 -38.24 -14.43 8.92
C PRO A 828 -38.56 -14.45 7.43
N LEU A 829 -38.94 -15.62 6.89
CA LEU A 829 -39.31 -15.78 5.48
C LEU A 829 -40.38 -14.77 5.02
N GLY A 830 -40.13 -14.12 3.88
CA GLY A 830 -41.03 -13.14 3.26
C GLY A 830 -41.20 -11.84 4.05
N VAL A 831 -40.47 -11.63 5.14
CA VAL A 831 -40.49 -10.39 5.93
C VAL A 831 -39.25 -9.58 5.61
N ARG A 832 -39.42 -8.33 5.16
CA ARG A 832 -38.31 -7.40 4.91
C ARG A 832 -37.61 -7.00 6.21
N SER A 833 -36.29 -6.98 6.20
CA SER A 833 -35.43 -6.55 7.31
C SER A 833 -35.61 -5.05 7.62
N ALA A 834 -34.99 -4.60 8.72
CA ALA A 834 -34.61 -3.20 8.85
C ALA A 834 -33.66 -2.79 7.71
N VAL A 835 -33.59 -1.49 7.43
CA VAL A 835 -32.63 -0.92 6.48
C VAL A 835 -31.26 -0.86 7.14
N GLU A 836 -30.28 -1.49 6.51
CA GLU A 836 -28.85 -1.27 6.79
C GLU A 836 -28.29 -0.31 5.74
N THR A 837 -27.20 0.39 6.05
CA THR A 837 -26.62 1.40 5.14
C THR A 837 -25.15 1.13 4.86
N ALA A 838 -24.75 1.35 3.60
CA ALA A 838 -23.36 1.43 3.19
C ALA A 838 -23.10 2.80 2.54
N THR A 839 -22.00 3.44 2.91
CA THR A 839 -21.57 4.73 2.35
C THR A 839 -20.54 4.45 1.27
N VAL A 840 -20.79 4.99 0.07
CA VAL A 840 -19.79 5.09 -0.98
C VAL A 840 -19.08 6.42 -0.83
N ILE A 841 -17.76 6.38 -0.83
CA ILE A 841 -16.90 7.55 -0.61
C ILE A 841 -16.00 7.68 -1.83
N ASN A 842 -15.90 8.89 -2.37
CA ASN A 842 -14.87 9.19 -3.34
C ASN A 842 -13.57 9.54 -2.60
N ALA A 843 -12.71 8.53 -2.45
CA ALA A 843 -11.38 8.62 -1.86
C ALA A 843 -10.34 9.21 -2.82
N GLY A 844 -10.72 9.56 -4.06
CA GLY A 844 -9.89 10.22 -5.04
C GLY A 844 -10.22 11.70 -5.24
N THR A 845 -9.42 12.35 -6.09
CA THR A 845 -9.47 13.77 -6.46
C THR A 845 -10.47 14.08 -7.59
N ALA A 846 -10.64 13.17 -8.56
CA ALA A 846 -11.59 13.37 -9.64
C ALA A 846 -12.99 12.79 -9.32
N PRO A 847 -14.08 13.28 -9.94
CA PRO A 847 -15.42 12.79 -9.67
C PRO A 847 -15.63 11.30 -9.97
N LEU A 848 -16.07 10.55 -8.96
CA LEU A 848 -16.47 9.15 -9.03
C LEU A 848 -17.85 9.09 -9.68
N SER A 849 -17.88 8.67 -10.94
CA SER A 849 -19.09 8.54 -11.76
C SER A 849 -19.66 7.14 -11.60
N ILE A 850 -20.77 7.00 -10.86
CA ILE A 850 -21.43 5.72 -10.62
C ILE A 850 -22.51 5.54 -11.70
N THR A 851 -22.33 4.50 -12.52
CA THR A 851 -23.18 4.23 -13.69
C THR A 851 -24.28 3.20 -13.41
N GLN A 852 -24.04 2.28 -12.48
CA GLN A 852 -24.99 1.24 -12.10
C GLN A 852 -24.71 0.76 -10.67
N ILE A 853 -25.76 0.48 -9.91
CA ILE A 853 -25.70 -0.30 -8.66
C ILE A 853 -26.75 -1.40 -8.81
N THR A 854 -26.37 -2.67 -8.62
CA THR A 854 -27.24 -3.83 -8.81
C THR A 854 -26.95 -4.99 -7.85
N SER A 855 -28.00 -5.55 -7.24
CA SER A 855 -28.03 -6.88 -6.62
C SER A 855 -28.14 -8.00 -7.66
N SER A 856 -27.67 -9.22 -7.35
CA SER A 856 -27.85 -10.41 -8.20
C SER A 856 -28.97 -11.33 -7.70
N SER A 857 -29.36 -11.18 -6.44
CA SER A 857 -30.46 -11.88 -5.77
C SER A 857 -31.76 -11.06 -5.80
N THR A 858 -32.90 -11.76 -5.78
CA THR A 858 -34.22 -11.15 -5.52
C THR A 858 -34.47 -10.84 -4.06
N ASP A 859 -33.68 -11.45 -3.17
CA ASP A 859 -33.94 -11.45 -1.73
C ASP A 859 -33.13 -10.36 -1.02
N PHE A 860 -32.07 -9.85 -1.66
CA PHE A 860 -31.38 -8.61 -1.30
C PHE A 860 -31.81 -7.48 -2.25
N ALA A 861 -32.13 -6.31 -1.69
CA ALA A 861 -32.56 -5.16 -2.46
C ALA A 861 -31.94 -3.85 -1.95
N GLU A 862 -31.44 -3.08 -2.91
CA GLU A 862 -30.77 -1.79 -2.81
C GLU A 862 -31.70 -0.61 -3.15
N ALA A 863 -31.44 0.53 -2.51
CA ALA A 863 -32.00 1.83 -2.86
C ALA A 863 -31.04 2.94 -2.42
N ASP A 864 -30.41 3.63 -3.35
CA ASP A 864 -29.33 4.59 -3.08
C ASP A 864 -29.73 6.05 -3.35
N ASN A 865 -28.81 6.96 -3.01
CA ASN A 865 -28.83 8.36 -3.46
C ASN A 865 -27.60 8.72 -4.31
N CYS A 866 -26.91 7.73 -4.87
CA CYS A 866 -25.63 7.81 -5.58
C CYS A 866 -25.80 8.27 -7.04
N VAL A 867 -26.66 9.26 -7.28
CA VAL A 867 -27.15 9.61 -8.61
C VAL A 867 -26.07 10.37 -9.41
N GLY A 868 -25.42 9.67 -10.34
CA GLY A 868 -24.51 10.25 -11.33
C GLY A 868 -23.06 10.33 -10.86
N THR A 869 -22.71 11.35 -10.07
CA THR A 869 -21.31 11.64 -9.69
C THR A 869 -21.16 12.01 -8.23
N VAL A 870 -20.26 11.33 -7.53
CA VAL A 870 -19.78 11.68 -6.20
C VAL A 870 -18.53 12.55 -6.35
N ALA A 871 -18.55 13.77 -5.78
CA ALA A 871 -17.44 14.72 -5.89
C ALA A 871 -16.13 14.15 -5.33
N GLY A 872 -15.00 14.47 -5.95
CA GLY A 872 -13.68 14.16 -5.39
C GLY A 872 -13.38 14.95 -4.12
N GLY A 873 -12.32 14.59 -3.41
CA GLY A 873 -11.92 15.26 -2.17
C GLY A 873 -12.66 14.75 -0.92
N GLY A 874 -13.22 13.53 -0.94
CA GLY A 874 -14.01 12.97 0.16
C GLY A 874 -15.53 13.13 0.02
N GLY A 875 -16.06 13.37 -1.19
CA GLY A 875 -17.51 13.37 -1.41
C GLY A 875 -18.13 11.99 -1.12
N THR A 876 -19.41 11.96 -0.73
CA THR A 876 -20.08 10.71 -0.32
C THR A 876 -21.50 10.57 -0.88
N CYS A 877 -21.96 9.32 -0.97
CA CYS A 877 -23.36 8.93 -1.14
C CYS A 877 -23.66 7.65 -0.35
N THR A 878 -24.92 7.26 -0.24
CA THR A 878 -25.39 6.16 0.61
C THR A 878 -26.26 5.19 -0.17
N ILE A 879 -25.97 3.91 -0.02
CA ILE A 879 -26.75 2.78 -0.52
C ILE A 879 -27.50 2.18 0.68
N ASN A 880 -28.84 2.22 0.63
CA ASN A 880 -29.68 1.57 1.63
C ASN A 880 -29.94 0.12 1.17
N LEU A 881 -29.73 -0.84 2.07
CA LEU A 881 -29.77 -2.27 1.79
C LEU A 881 -30.82 -2.95 2.68
N THR A 882 -31.53 -3.93 2.11
CA THR A 882 -32.54 -4.72 2.84
C THR A 882 -32.55 -6.17 2.37
N PHE A 883 -32.97 -7.07 3.27
CA PHE A 883 -33.05 -8.51 3.04
C PHE A 883 -34.48 -9.03 3.28
N THR A 884 -35.00 -9.84 2.37
CA THR A 884 -36.34 -10.46 2.42
C THR A 884 -36.23 -11.92 1.97
N PRO A 885 -35.82 -12.85 2.86
CA PRO A 885 -35.51 -14.23 2.48
C PRO A 885 -36.73 -14.99 1.94
N SER A 886 -36.56 -15.64 0.80
CA SER A 886 -37.53 -16.58 0.23
C SER A 886 -37.33 -18.01 0.73
N THR A 887 -36.12 -18.37 1.20
CA THR A 887 -35.79 -19.72 1.67
C THR A 887 -35.21 -19.75 3.09
N THR A 888 -35.22 -20.91 3.75
CA THR A 888 -34.57 -21.08 5.06
C THR A 888 -33.11 -21.49 4.89
N GLY A 889 -32.20 -20.79 5.56
CA GLY A 889 -30.77 -21.04 5.49
C GLY A 889 -29.96 -19.75 5.41
N SER A 890 -28.64 -19.85 5.41
CA SER A 890 -27.77 -18.70 5.17
C SER A 890 -27.70 -18.41 3.68
N GLU A 891 -27.93 -17.16 3.32
CA GLU A 891 -27.83 -16.63 1.96
C GLU A 891 -26.70 -15.57 1.91
N THR A 892 -26.11 -15.38 0.74
CA THR A 892 -25.01 -14.44 0.51
C THR A 892 -25.07 -13.95 -0.93
N ASP A 893 -24.92 -12.65 -1.14
CA ASP A 893 -24.93 -12.01 -2.45
C ASP A 893 -23.96 -10.81 -2.50
N GLN A 894 -23.81 -10.21 -3.67
CA GLN A 894 -22.90 -9.11 -3.97
C GLN A 894 -23.66 -7.94 -4.61
N ILE A 895 -23.75 -6.82 -3.89
CA ILE A 895 -24.21 -5.56 -4.46
C ILE A 895 -23.06 -4.99 -5.28
N THR A 896 -23.25 -4.97 -6.60
CA THR A 896 -22.23 -4.61 -7.58
C THR A 896 -22.40 -3.15 -7.99
N ILE A 897 -21.37 -2.34 -7.79
CA ILE A 897 -21.29 -0.91 -8.10
C ILE A 897 -20.37 -0.76 -9.32
N THR A 898 -20.92 -0.34 -10.45
CA THR A 898 -20.15 -0.05 -11.67
C THR A 898 -19.90 1.44 -11.75
N ASP A 899 -18.64 1.85 -11.66
CA ASP A 899 -18.21 3.24 -11.69
C ASP A 899 -16.92 3.44 -12.51
N ASN A 900 -16.35 4.65 -12.48
CA ASN A 900 -15.15 5.04 -13.22
C ASN A 900 -13.83 4.95 -12.42
N ALA A 901 -13.83 4.49 -11.16
CA ALA A 901 -12.62 4.30 -10.38
C ALA A 901 -11.88 3.00 -10.76
N ALA A 902 -10.58 2.97 -10.50
CA ALA A 902 -9.76 1.78 -10.66
C ALA A 902 -10.27 0.65 -9.76
N GLY A 903 -10.39 -0.57 -10.30
CA GLY A 903 -10.96 -1.73 -9.62
C GLY A 903 -12.44 -2.02 -9.93
N SER A 904 -13.11 -1.14 -10.69
CA SER A 904 -14.53 -1.25 -11.03
C SER A 904 -14.83 -2.54 -11.86
N PRO A 905 -15.93 -3.26 -11.58
CA PRO A 905 -16.97 -2.95 -10.61
C PRO A 905 -16.61 -3.36 -9.18
N HIS A 906 -17.07 -2.54 -8.23
CA HIS A 906 -16.82 -2.67 -6.80
C HIS A 906 -17.97 -3.40 -6.10
N ILE A 907 -17.69 -4.06 -4.97
CA ILE A 907 -18.62 -5.02 -4.37
C ILE A 907 -18.84 -4.73 -2.89
N ILE A 908 -20.12 -4.64 -2.48
CA ILE A 908 -20.53 -4.80 -1.08
C ILE A 908 -21.06 -6.22 -0.91
N THR A 909 -20.46 -7.02 -0.03
CA THR A 909 -20.94 -8.38 0.27
C THR A 909 -22.09 -8.32 1.27
N VAL A 910 -23.26 -8.86 0.91
CA VAL A 910 -24.43 -8.92 1.80
C VAL A 910 -24.68 -10.36 2.24
N THR A 911 -24.99 -10.56 3.53
CA THR A 911 -25.33 -11.88 4.09
C THR A 911 -26.56 -11.80 4.97
N GLY A 912 -27.35 -12.88 5.00
CA GLY A 912 -28.50 -13.01 5.88
C GLY A 912 -28.86 -14.48 6.11
N THR A 913 -29.72 -14.76 7.07
CA THR A 913 -30.22 -16.12 7.33
C THR A 913 -31.74 -16.13 7.38
N GLY A 914 -32.36 -16.73 6.37
CA GLY A 914 -33.80 -16.97 6.38
C GLY A 914 -34.20 -17.99 7.44
N VAL A 915 -35.16 -17.64 8.28
CA VAL A 915 -35.71 -18.52 9.32
C VAL A 915 -37.22 -18.65 9.20
N THR A 916 -37.79 -19.75 9.68
CA THR A 916 -39.25 -19.85 9.84
C THR A 916 -39.76 -18.77 10.80
N SER A 917 -41.00 -18.33 10.57
CA SER A 917 -41.68 -17.34 11.43
C SER A 917 -41.44 -17.60 12.91
N ALA A 918 -41.20 -16.53 13.67
CA ALA A 918 -40.90 -16.59 15.11
C ALA A 918 -41.89 -17.50 15.85
N THR A 919 -43.18 -17.42 15.51
CA THR A 919 -44.21 -18.39 15.92
C THR A 919 -44.75 -19.13 14.70
N ALA A 920 -44.76 -20.46 14.77
CA ALA A 920 -45.40 -21.34 13.79
C ALA A 920 -45.84 -22.65 14.47
N VAL A 921 -46.97 -23.20 14.05
CA VAL A 921 -47.58 -24.39 14.64
C VAL A 921 -48.11 -25.33 13.57
N THR A 922 -47.96 -26.64 13.80
CA THR A 922 -48.60 -27.69 13.00
C THR A 922 -49.40 -28.62 13.91
N VAL A 923 -50.49 -29.18 13.37
CA VAL A 923 -51.43 -30.05 14.08
C VAL A 923 -51.67 -31.28 13.23
N SER A 924 -51.46 -32.48 13.77
CA SER A 924 -51.59 -33.73 13.01
C SER A 924 -52.06 -34.91 13.87
N PRO A 925 -53.07 -35.69 13.42
CA PRO A 925 -53.92 -35.45 12.26
C PRO A 925 -54.87 -34.24 12.49
N THR A 926 -55.27 -33.56 11.42
CA THR A 926 -56.22 -32.44 11.46
C THR A 926 -57.69 -32.86 11.56
N SER A 927 -57.98 -34.15 11.37
CA SER A 927 -59.33 -34.72 11.46
C SER A 927 -59.30 -36.11 12.08
N LEU A 928 -60.31 -36.44 12.89
CA LEU A 928 -60.46 -37.76 13.52
C LEU A 928 -61.84 -38.34 13.20
N THR A 929 -61.86 -39.57 12.70
CA THR A 929 -63.10 -40.36 12.51
C THR A 929 -63.20 -41.41 13.60
N PHE A 930 -64.31 -41.45 14.33
CA PHE A 930 -64.61 -42.49 15.32
C PHE A 930 -65.45 -43.60 14.66
N ALA A 931 -65.28 -44.84 15.13
CA ALA A 931 -66.19 -45.93 14.74
C ALA A 931 -67.56 -45.75 15.43
N GLY A 932 -68.57 -46.52 15.02
CA GLY A 932 -69.87 -46.49 15.66
C GLY A 932 -69.76 -46.79 17.16
N GLN A 933 -70.20 -45.85 18.00
CA GLN A 933 -70.12 -45.93 19.45
C GLN A 933 -71.52 -46.20 20.03
N THR A 934 -71.61 -47.12 21.00
CA THR A 934 -72.88 -47.39 21.69
C THR A 934 -73.32 -46.17 22.50
N VAL A 935 -74.58 -45.77 22.33
CA VAL A 935 -75.17 -44.61 23.03
C VAL A 935 -74.96 -44.71 24.54
N GLY A 936 -74.50 -43.62 25.16
CA GLY A 936 -74.22 -43.56 26.60
C GLY A 936 -72.88 -44.16 27.04
N THR A 937 -72.02 -44.59 26.10
CA THR A 937 -70.68 -45.13 26.41
C THR A 937 -69.57 -44.31 25.75
N VAL A 938 -68.43 -44.19 26.44
CA VAL A 938 -67.27 -43.42 25.95
C VAL A 938 -66.39 -44.28 25.03
N SER A 939 -65.96 -43.73 23.90
CA SER A 939 -65.03 -44.38 22.98
C SER A 939 -63.59 -44.41 23.50
N SER A 940 -62.76 -45.33 23.01
CA SER A 940 -61.30 -45.20 23.18
C SER A 940 -60.81 -43.85 22.63
N PRO A 941 -59.91 -43.15 23.33
CA PRO A 941 -59.42 -41.84 22.88
C PRO A 941 -58.58 -41.95 21.61
N LYS A 942 -58.56 -40.88 20.82
CA LYS A 942 -57.68 -40.70 19.66
C LYS A 942 -56.83 -39.45 19.85
N THR A 943 -55.56 -39.53 19.46
CA THR A 943 -54.56 -38.49 19.72
C THR A 943 -54.40 -37.53 18.55
N VAL A 944 -54.23 -36.25 18.86
CA VAL A 944 -53.73 -35.22 17.94
C VAL A 944 -52.44 -34.65 18.53
N THR A 945 -51.41 -34.52 17.70
CA THR A 945 -50.12 -33.93 18.07
C THR A 945 -50.08 -32.47 17.61
N ILE A 946 -49.75 -31.57 18.53
CA ILE A 946 -49.44 -30.16 18.24
C ILE A 946 -47.91 -30.00 18.32
N THR A 947 -47.31 -29.45 17.27
CA THR A 947 -45.85 -29.24 17.19
C THR A 947 -45.56 -27.76 16.91
N ASN A 948 -44.74 -27.14 17.77
CA ASN A 948 -44.15 -25.83 17.48
C ASN A 948 -43.03 -26.00 16.43
N THR A 949 -43.23 -25.40 15.26
CA THR A 949 -42.30 -25.40 14.12
C THR A 949 -41.64 -24.03 13.90
N GLY A 950 -41.94 -23.05 14.77
CA GLY A 950 -41.28 -21.75 14.82
C GLY A 950 -39.99 -21.79 15.64
N THR A 951 -39.33 -20.64 15.73
CA THR A 951 -38.05 -20.47 16.46
C THR A 951 -38.21 -19.91 17.87
N SER A 952 -39.35 -19.29 18.18
CA SER A 952 -39.71 -18.81 19.52
C SER A 952 -40.65 -19.79 20.23
N THR A 953 -40.84 -19.59 21.54
CA THR A 953 -41.87 -20.30 22.31
C THR A 953 -43.27 -19.98 21.75
N LEU A 954 -44.09 -21.02 21.59
CA LEU A 954 -45.48 -20.94 21.16
C LEU A 954 -46.39 -21.03 22.38
N ASP A 955 -47.15 -19.98 22.66
CA ASP A 955 -48.11 -19.97 23.76
C ASP A 955 -49.48 -20.51 23.29
N ILE A 956 -50.02 -21.47 24.03
CA ILE A 956 -51.34 -22.08 23.77
C ILE A 956 -52.35 -21.48 24.74
N SER A 957 -53.17 -20.54 24.25
CA SER A 957 -54.16 -19.84 25.07
C SER A 957 -55.34 -20.72 25.52
N SER A 958 -55.74 -21.70 24.69
CA SER A 958 -56.85 -22.61 24.98
C SER A 958 -56.86 -23.83 24.04
N ILE A 959 -57.41 -24.95 24.53
CA ILE A 959 -57.78 -26.12 23.72
C ILE A 959 -59.22 -26.49 24.14
N SER A 960 -60.14 -26.59 23.18
CA SER A 960 -61.56 -26.85 23.44
C SER A 960 -62.21 -27.64 22.31
N ALA A 961 -63.07 -28.61 22.64
CA ALA A 961 -64.00 -29.23 21.71
C ALA A 961 -65.33 -28.47 21.76
N THR A 962 -65.83 -27.99 20.62
CA THR A 962 -67.12 -27.28 20.51
C THR A 962 -67.77 -27.58 19.15
N PRO A 963 -69.12 -27.62 19.03
CA PRO A 963 -70.12 -27.35 20.07
C PRO A 963 -70.93 -28.58 20.55
N SER A 964 -70.73 -29.80 20.05
CA SER A 964 -71.51 -30.96 20.51
C SER A 964 -71.02 -31.48 21.87
N SER A 965 -71.97 -31.86 22.73
CA SER A 965 -71.73 -32.51 24.03
C SER A 965 -71.02 -33.87 23.93
N ASP A 966 -71.04 -34.47 22.75
CA ASP A 966 -70.70 -35.87 22.54
C ASP A 966 -69.19 -36.06 22.28
N PHE A 967 -68.46 -34.96 22.01
CA PHE A 967 -67.00 -34.96 21.93
C PHE A 967 -66.40 -34.25 23.14
N SER A 968 -65.58 -34.96 23.90
CA SER A 968 -64.76 -34.41 24.98
C SER A 968 -63.29 -34.44 24.60
N GLN A 969 -62.48 -33.55 25.19
CA GLN A 969 -61.04 -33.53 25.03
C GLN A 969 -60.34 -33.56 26.38
N THR A 970 -59.25 -34.30 26.45
CA THR A 970 -58.18 -34.11 27.43
C THR A 970 -56.89 -33.93 26.65
N ASN A 971 -55.93 -33.19 27.21
CA ASN A 971 -54.65 -32.95 26.57
C ASN A 971 -53.52 -32.88 27.59
N THR A 972 -52.31 -33.13 27.12
CA THR A 972 -51.05 -33.01 27.86
C THR A 972 -50.17 -31.89 27.31
N CYS A 973 -50.75 -30.98 26.51
CA CYS A 973 -50.03 -29.85 25.94
C CYS A 973 -49.70 -28.85 27.06
N ALA A 974 -48.43 -28.47 27.17
CA ALA A 974 -48.05 -27.37 28.05
C ALA A 974 -48.64 -26.06 27.52
N ALA A 975 -48.94 -25.12 28.43
CA ALA A 975 -49.37 -23.76 28.07
C ALA A 975 -48.37 -23.02 27.17
N THR A 976 -47.10 -23.46 27.17
CA THR A 976 -46.03 -22.97 26.31
C THR A 976 -45.27 -24.14 25.68
N LEU A 977 -45.20 -24.23 24.35
CA LEU A 977 -44.39 -25.20 23.63
C LEU A 977 -43.09 -24.54 23.15
N ARG A 978 -41.94 -25.01 23.61
CA ARG A 978 -40.64 -24.55 23.10
C ARG A 978 -40.43 -25.00 21.65
N ALA A 979 -39.65 -24.24 20.90
CA ALA A 979 -39.24 -24.60 19.54
C ALA A 979 -38.55 -25.97 19.51
N PHE A 980 -38.83 -26.76 18.47
CA PHE A 980 -38.17 -28.06 18.28
C PHE A 980 -36.67 -27.83 17.97
N PRO A 981 -35.73 -28.43 18.71
CA PRO A 981 -34.32 -28.23 18.44
C PRO A 981 -33.95 -28.83 17.08
N LEU A 982 -33.44 -28.01 16.17
CA LEU A 982 -32.84 -28.48 14.92
C LEU A 982 -31.67 -29.41 15.26
N LEU A 983 -31.84 -30.71 15.01
CA LEU A 983 -30.77 -31.68 15.09
C LEU A 983 -29.68 -31.28 14.10
N ARG A 984 -28.53 -30.83 14.62
CA ARG A 984 -27.33 -30.59 13.80
C ARG A 984 -27.05 -31.86 12.98
N PRO A 985 -26.68 -31.75 11.69
CA PRO A 985 -26.21 -32.91 10.95
C PRO A 985 -24.98 -33.47 11.67
N ARG A 986 -25.10 -34.70 12.19
CA ARG A 986 -23.96 -35.40 12.79
C ARG A 986 -22.90 -35.58 11.71
N ALA A 987 -21.69 -35.06 11.96
CA ALA A 987 -20.51 -35.50 11.24
C ALA A 987 -20.42 -37.03 11.34
N ALA A 988 -20.21 -37.69 10.20
CA ALA A 988 -20.11 -39.13 10.12
C ALA A 988 -18.77 -39.60 10.71
N LEU A 989 -18.72 -39.82 12.02
CA LEU A 989 -17.66 -40.64 12.62
C LEU A 989 -17.96 -42.10 12.26
N GLY A 990 -17.18 -42.64 11.32
CA GLY A 990 -17.26 -44.05 10.95
C GLY A 990 -16.83 -44.93 12.12
N ALA A 991 -17.65 -45.93 12.44
CA ALA A 991 -17.27 -47.03 13.31
C ALA A 991 -17.65 -48.34 12.61
N ALA A 992 -16.65 -49.06 12.11
CA ALA A 992 -16.78 -50.44 11.66
C ALA A 992 -15.39 -51.11 11.67
N LEU A 993 -15.23 -52.09 12.57
CA LEU A 993 -14.12 -53.04 12.73
C LEU A 993 -12.73 -52.46 13.07
#